data_AF-A0A2R9UGA0-F1
#
_entry.id   AF-A0A2R9UGA0-F1
#
_cell.length_a   1.000
_cell.length_b   1.000
_cell.length_c   1.000
_cell.angle_alpha   90.00
_cell.angle_beta   90.00
_cell.angle_gamma   90.00
#
_symmetry.space_group_name_H-M   'P 1'
#
loop_
_entity.id
_entity.type
_entity.pdbx_description
1 polymer ?
#
loop_
_entity_poly.entity_id
_entity_poly.type
_entity_poly.pdbx_seq_one_letter_code
_entity_poly.pdbx_strand_id
1 'polypeptide(L)'
;MPENRALTAEASSPTTPRLRVRVRRARGPRWVTSVAVGVVAGLGIFAVSGGSGALFAAPSSATAEDSSAVTVTAKSQDADIASAPFPDLSITVSQTRALESQGIVISWTGGKASTVPSQQIGGANFLQIFQCWGDDEKDPTGPDRTTCQYGIGGVPGSHRDDVRESDASVAEEDKAYTVPGDGFASPTYTSIPFRAANGKTVASVVDGKYNFTVAEDGTKSLPDMNTNEYFSKYTTNMVSWAGSGGDGSGSVKFEVQTALQSQGLGCGTPVTATDGSVSGSSCWLVIVPRGTQDSGSTFITQSGLFWDAWKHRIAVKLDFKPLGVRCPLGASERRLAGSELISRAVASWQPAVCNTSGGSIYSAITSAESDAALAANGTKPAPLALTSRAFNPELGTDNLRYAPVGITGAAVSFAIDRNPRPGDSTVPPEVAGRVGLPFTSLKLTPRLMAKLLTNSYVDSLPTFSDRNHLSHQVDTGKKDKDGNAILERVFNPRTLTYDPDFLDINDPEWKYQALAAASLADVLIPQGRSDAAWAVWQYVLSDPDARDFLAGKPDPWGMTVNPWSATTDEANTSGAALALPREDFPKADPVEQAATSAAGPVNLVTWRPYVNDFDSGAYDTLRGDGLILGDWNPLSVPPKYAKADRNLPGRQSVLALTDTASAARYQVVTAVLRNPAGQFVEATSESMAAAAAAMTADPQQAQVFGFDPTSDAAKAATGAYPLTVPVYAAVNPRMEDADLRASYAAFIRFASTTGQDPGTSIGQLPEGYVPLPEGWRERAKAAADDIQNGTVPGTATPSPVAPTGSGGVPFPTGGVVGSKPAAAAAPAAAAAAPADPTATGSAATALAGATTPDDPDMGAITWALPGSVLGGLACAFAVPLVGRLRRRL
;
A
#
# COMPACT_ATOMS: atom_id res chain seq x y z
N MET A 1 5.75 -3.84 65.28
CA MET A 1 5.60 -2.71 66.22
C MET A 1 6.02 -1.45 65.45
N PRO A 2 6.41 -0.33 66.10
CA PRO A 2 7.75 0.26 65.88
C PRO A 2 8.87 -0.81 65.94
N GLU A 3 10.11 -0.45 66.28
CA GLU A 3 11.06 -1.48 66.74
C GLU A 3 10.55 -2.13 68.03
N ASN A 4 10.10 -3.39 67.96
CA ASN A 4 10.36 -4.42 68.96
C ASN A 4 9.74 -5.79 68.62
N ARG A 5 10.40 -6.83 69.18
CA ARG A 5 9.96 -8.23 69.38
C ARG A 5 9.54 -9.05 68.16
N ALA A 6 10.49 -9.85 67.69
CA ALA A 6 10.22 -11.15 67.10
C ALA A 6 9.67 -12.13 68.17
N LEU A 7 8.96 -13.18 67.72
CA LEU A 7 8.87 -14.47 68.41
C LEU A 7 8.59 -15.59 67.39
N THR A 8 9.10 -16.77 67.70
CA THR A 8 9.42 -17.92 66.84
C THR A 8 8.26 -18.82 66.41
N ALA A 9 8.38 -19.32 65.16
CA ALA A 9 8.29 -20.72 64.74
C ALA A 9 6.92 -21.46 64.54
N GLU A 10 7.02 -22.44 63.63
CA GLU A 10 6.20 -23.63 63.33
C GLU A 10 4.68 -23.46 63.08
N ALA A 11 4.09 -23.83 61.94
CA ALA A 11 4.26 -24.97 61.00
C ALA A 11 3.61 -26.29 61.45
N SER A 12 2.36 -26.52 61.05
CA SER A 12 1.86 -27.85 60.63
C SER A 12 0.48 -27.79 59.96
N SER A 13 0.37 -28.44 58.80
CA SER A 13 -0.87 -29.10 58.33
C SER A 13 -0.89 -30.54 58.92
N PRO A 14 -1.95 -31.38 58.83
CA PRO A 14 -3.03 -31.36 57.83
C PRO A 14 -4.44 -31.78 58.34
N THR A 15 -5.31 -32.14 57.38
CA THR A 15 -6.28 -33.28 57.39
C THR A 15 -7.77 -32.94 57.42
N THR A 16 -8.50 -33.52 56.45
CA THR A 16 -9.96 -33.52 56.33
C THR A 16 -10.60 -34.61 57.22
N PRO A 17 -11.93 -34.59 57.42
CA PRO A 17 -12.72 -35.60 56.69
C PRO A 17 -14.04 -35.09 56.09
N ARG A 18 -14.58 -35.86 55.15
CA ARG A 18 -15.85 -35.59 54.45
C ARG A 18 -17.04 -36.17 55.22
N LEU A 19 -18.23 -35.60 55.05
CA LEU A 19 -19.49 -36.35 55.13
C LEU A 19 -20.40 -36.03 53.93
N ARG A 20 -21.22 -37.00 53.51
CA ARG A 20 -22.22 -36.88 52.43
C ARG A 20 -23.62 -37.13 52.97
N VAL A 21 -24.61 -36.36 52.54
CA VAL A 21 -26.04 -36.74 52.57
C VAL A 21 -26.66 -36.48 51.18
N ARG A 22 -27.79 -37.13 50.88
CA ARG A 22 -28.29 -37.37 49.51
C ARG A 22 -29.65 -36.70 49.19
N VAL A 23 -29.73 -36.11 48.00
CA VAL A 23 -30.79 -36.30 46.97
C VAL A 23 -32.26 -35.96 47.30
N ARG A 24 -32.87 -35.09 46.48
CA ARG A 24 -34.09 -35.42 45.67
C ARG A 24 -34.28 -34.49 44.46
N ARG A 25 -35.17 -34.88 43.53
CA ARG A 25 -35.47 -34.21 42.24
C ARG A 25 -36.91 -33.70 42.18
N ALA A 26 -37.11 -32.51 41.61
CA ALA A 26 -38.26 -32.05 40.80
C ALA A 26 -37.75 -30.85 39.98
N ARG A 27 -37.87 -30.72 38.64
CA ARG A 27 -39.09 -30.58 37.79
C ARG A 27 -40.01 -29.46 38.29
N GLY A 28 -39.89 -28.27 37.68
CA GLY A 28 -40.65 -27.04 38.02
C GLY A 28 -41.97 -26.87 37.26
N PRO A 29 -42.57 -25.65 37.28
CA PRO A 29 -42.78 -24.93 36.00
C PRO A 29 -42.77 -23.37 36.06
N ARG A 30 -42.49 -22.79 34.89
CA ARG A 30 -43.04 -21.55 34.25
C ARG A 30 -43.30 -20.22 35.04
N TRP A 31 -42.47 -19.21 34.68
CA TRP A 31 -42.82 -17.86 34.13
C TRP A 31 -43.49 -16.74 34.99
N VAL A 32 -42.90 -15.52 34.88
CA VAL A 32 -43.34 -14.14 35.33
C VAL A 32 -43.66 -13.97 36.84
N THR A 33 -43.40 -12.87 37.57
CA THR A 33 -43.00 -11.43 37.38
C THR A 33 -42.09 -10.99 38.57
N SER A 34 -41.47 -9.78 38.74
CA SER A 34 -41.32 -8.53 37.95
C SER A 34 -40.14 -7.63 38.47
N VAL A 35 -39.57 -6.82 37.57
CA VAL A 35 -39.18 -5.38 37.67
C VAL A 35 -38.41 -4.81 38.89
N ALA A 36 -37.14 -4.45 38.62
CA ALA A 36 -36.35 -3.24 38.96
C ALA A 36 -36.18 -2.69 40.41
N VAL A 37 -34.91 -2.69 40.84
CA VAL A 37 -34.16 -1.54 41.45
C VAL A 37 -32.69 -1.69 40.96
N GLY A 38 -31.94 -0.66 40.58
CA GLY A 38 -32.28 0.76 40.36
C GLY A 38 -31.07 1.51 39.76
N VAL A 39 -31.34 2.49 38.90
CA VAL A 39 -30.35 3.40 38.28
C VAL A 39 -30.68 4.84 38.71
N VAL A 40 -29.67 5.71 38.70
CA VAL A 40 -29.66 7.19 38.72
C VAL A 40 -28.84 7.77 39.89
N ALA A 41 -27.70 8.36 39.52
CA ALA A 41 -27.05 9.46 40.24
C ALA A 41 -26.20 10.23 39.21
N GLY A 42 -26.79 11.28 38.63
CA GLY A 42 -26.13 12.17 37.66
C GLY A 42 -26.58 13.61 37.84
N LEU A 43 -25.88 14.53 37.18
CA LEU A 43 -25.99 16.00 37.27
C LEU A 43 -25.47 16.60 38.60
N GLY A 44 -24.33 17.30 38.50
CA GLY A 44 -23.79 18.13 39.56
C GLY A 44 -22.53 18.88 39.11
N ILE A 45 -22.61 20.22 39.09
CA ILE A 45 -21.53 21.20 38.85
C ILE A 45 -21.10 21.39 37.37
N PHE A 46 -21.53 22.51 36.79
CA PHE A 46 -20.83 23.21 35.72
C PHE A 46 -21.13 24.73 35.82
N ALA A 47 -20.27 25.51 36.49
CA ALA A 47 -20.44 26.96 36.60
C ALA A 47 -19.13 27.69 36.99
N VAL A 48 -18.87 28.84 36.35
CA VAL A 48 -17.91 29.90 36.75
C VAL A 48 -16.41 29.53 36.82
N SER A 49 -15.75 29.45 35.66
CA SER A 49 -14.64 30.36 35.25
C SER A 49 -13.89 29.81 34.02
N GLY A 50 -13.36 30.63 33.10
CA GLY A 50 -13.46 32.09 33.00
C GLY A 50 -12.16 32.80 32.61
N GLY A 51 -11.44 32.34 31.58
CA GLY A 51 -10.20 32.97 31.11
C GLY A 51 -9.97 32.72 29.62
N SER A 52 -9.64 33.77 28.87
CA SER A 52 -9.66 33.75 27.40
C SER A 52 -8.35 33.27 26.77
N GLY A 53 -8.46 32.38 25.80
CA GLY A 53 -7.43 32.06 24.81
C GLY A 53 -8.08 31.53 23.55
N ALA A 54 -7.91 32.20 22.42
CA ALA A 54 -8.45 31.75 21.14
C ALA A 54 -7.44 30.83 20.44
N LEU A 55 -7.92 29.78 19.77
CA LEU A 55 -7.51 29.32 18.42
C LEU A 55 -8.22 28.00 18.08
N PHE A 56 -8.55 27.83 16.79
CA PHE A 56 -9.07 26.63 16.10
C PHE A 56 -10.28 25.90 16.70
N ALA A 57 -11.39 25.92 15.95
CA ALA A 57 -12.46 24.94 16.12
C ALA A 57 -12.00 23.58 15.55
N ALA A 58 -12.03 22.53 16.37
CA ALA A 58 -11.77 21.18 15.90
C ALA A 58 -12.93 20.71 14.99
N PRO A 59 -12.65 19.95 13.91
CA PRO A 59 -13.71 19.27 13.15
C PRO A 59 -14.45 18.27 14.06
N SER A 60 -15.77 18.18 13.89
CA SER A 60 -16.58 17.20 14.61
C SER A 60 -16.12 15.78 14.31
N SER A 61 -15.96 14.98 15.36
CA SER A 61 -15.28 13.68 15.30
C SER A 61 -15.80 12.74 14.22
N ALA A 62 -14.90 12.23 13.38
CA ALA A 62 -15.01 10.87 12.89
C ALA A 62 -15.11 9.91 14.10
N THR A 63 -15.88 8.83 13.99
CA THR A 63 -16.09 7.88 15.09
C THR A 63 -14.78 7.18 15.47
N ALA A 64 -14.25 7.53 16.63
CA ALA A 64 -13.05 6.91 17.19
C ALA A 64 -13.37 5.52 17.78
N GLU A 65 -13.53 4.53 16.90
CA GLU A 65 -13.67 3.12 17.27
C GLU A 65 -12.35 2.36 17.04
N ASP A 66 -11.93 1.61 18.07
CA ASP A 66 -10.88 0.58 18.06
C ASP A 66 -9.53 0.89 17.36
N SER A 67 -8.93 2.05 17.70
CA SER A 67 -7.49 2.23 17.52
C SER A 67 -6.70 1.05 18.13
N SER A 68 -5.78 0.49 17.35
CA SER A 68 -4.83 -0.52 17.81
C SER A 68 -3.40 0.01 17.92
N ALA A 69 -3.25 1.33 18.03
CA ALA A 69 -1.97 1.92 18.35
C ALA A 69 -1.51 1.50 19.75
N VAL A 70 -0.21 1.22 19.90
CA VAL A 70 0.39 0.77 21.16
C VAL A 70 1.67 1.55 21.41
N THR A 71 1.83 2.09 22.62
CA THR A 71 3.06 2.73 23.09
C THR A 71 3.76 1.86 24.13
N VAL A 72 5.06 1.62 23.95
CA VAL A 72 5.94 0.85 24.85
C VAL A 72 7.22 1.63 25.12
N THR A 73 7.88 1.36 26.25
CA THR A 73 9.13 2.06 26.63
C THR A 73 10.25 1.07 26.96
N ALA A 74 11.51 1.48 26.77
CA ALA A 74 12.66 0.69 27.21
C ALA A 74 12.55 0.32 28.69
N LYS A 75 12.19 1.28 29.56
CA LYS A 75 12.00 1.10 31.02
C LYS A 75 10.91 0.09 31.40
N SER A 76 10.07 -0.34 30.46
CA SER A 76 9.00 -1.34 30.68
C SER A 76 9.31 -2.74 30.15
N GLN A 77 10.44 -2.95 29.46
CA GLN A 77 10.80 -4.25 28.87
C GLN A 77 12.30 -4.62 29.02
N ASP A 78 13.20 -3.64 29.01
CA ASP A 78 14.64 -3.85 29.11
C ASP A 78 15.06 -4.05 30.58
N ALA A 79 15.50 -5.27 30.92
CA ALA A 79 16.00 -5.61 32.25
C ALA A 79 17.38 -4.99 32.55
N ASP A 80 18.17 -4.71 31.50
CA ASP A 80 19.53 -4.15 31.56
C ASP A 80 19.54 -2.63 31.30
N ILE A 81 18.41 -1.96 31.53
CA ILE A 81 18.13 -0.54 31.23
C ILE A 81 19.24 0.46 31.62
N ALA A 82 20.03 0.14 32.65
CA ALA A 82 21.16 0.97 33.10
C ALA A 82 22.35 1.00 32.11
N SER A 83 22.43 0.02 31.19
CA SER A 83 23.42 -0.07 30.11
C SER A 83 22.82 0.15 28.71
N ALA A 84 21.50 0.32 28.61
CA ALA A 84 20.79 0.49 27.35
C ALA A 84 21.26 1.73 26.56
N PRO A 85 21.35 1.67 25.22
CA PRO A 85 21.71 2.83 24.40
C PRO A 85 20.78 4.04 24.59
N PHE A 86 19.48 3.80 24.80
CA PHE A 86 18.43 4.81 24.93
C PHE A 86 17.49 4.48 26.11
N PRO A 87 17.89 4.77 27.36
CA PRO A 87 17.10 4.38 28.54
C PRO A 87 15.76 5.11 28.67
N ASP A 88 15.57 6.22 27.95
CA ASP A 88 14.34 7.01 27.90
C ASP A 88 13.48 6.74 26.64
N LEU A 89 13.85 5.75 25.82
CA LEU A 89 13.16 5.44 24.57
C LEU A 89 11.69 5.07 24.79
N SER A 90 10.81 5.76 24.09
CA SER A 90 9.36 5.51 24.03
C SER A 90 8.94 5.35 22.59
N ILE A 91 8.43 4.18 22.21
CA ILE A 91 8.03 3.81 20.84
C ILE A 91 6.51 3.72 20.78
N THR A 92 5.91 4.32 19.76
CA THR A 92 4.50 4.13 19.38
C THR A 92 4.42 3.44 18.02
N VAL A 93 3.63 2.37 17.96
CA VAL A 93 3.27 1.65 16.73
C VAL A 93 1.85 2.05 16.34
N SER A 94 1.60 2.42 15.09
CA SER A 94 0.29 2.95 14.64
C SER A 94 -0.84 1.92 14.65
N GLN A 95 -0.55 0.65 14.34
CA GLN A 95 -1.52 -0.44 14.29
C GLN A 95 -0.87 -1.74 14.76
N THR A 96 -1.55 -2.49 15.62
CA THR A 96 -1.09 -3.80 16.12
C THR A 96 -2.11 -4.93 15.93
N ARG A 97 -3.37 -4.62 15.58
CA ARG A 97 -4.45 -5.60 15.41
C ARG A 97 -5.09 -5.53 14.03
N ALA A 98 -5.76 -6.61 13.64
CA ALA A 98 -6.40 -6.79 12.34
C ALA A 98 -5.43 -6.59 11.15
N LEU A 99 -4.16 -6.96 11.34
CA LEU A 99 -3.10 -6.75 10.36
C LEU A 99 -3.20 -7.72 9.17
N GLU A 100 -2.87 -7.21 8.00
CA GLU A 100 -2.64 -8.00 6.78
C GLU A 100 -1.16 -7.87 6.34
N SER A 101 -0.86 -8.11 5.07
CA SER A 101 0.38 -7.62 4.47
C SER A 101 0.19 -6.12 4.23
N GLN A 102 0.90 -5.26 4.94
CA GLN A 102 0.60 -3.82 4.96
C GLN A 102 1.77 -2.97 5.46
N GLY A 103 1.59 -1.65 5.47
CA GLY A 103 2.48 -0.74 6.19
C GLY A 103 1.98 -0.46 7.61
N ILE A 104 2.91 -0.18 8.51
CA ILE A 104 2.65 0.48 9.80
C ILE A 104 3.69 1.60 10.02
N VAL A 105 3.29 2.69 10.67
CA VAL A 105 4.21 3.73 11.12
C VAL A 105 4.67 3.41 12.53
N ILE A 106 5.98 3.49 12.74
CA ILE A 106 6.63 3.38 14.04
C ILE A 106 7.28 4.74 14.31
N SER A 107 6.89 5.40 15.39
CA SER A 107 7.44 6.69 15.82
C SER A 107 7.98 6.59 17.24
N TRP A 108 8.95 7.43 17.59
CA TRP A 108 9.58 7.38 18.92
C TRP A 108 10.12 8.73 19.39
N THR A 109 10.36 8.81 20.70
CA THR A 109 11.11 9.86 21.38
C THR A 109 12.08 9.23 22.37
N GLY A 110 13.06 10.00 22.87
CA GLY A 110 14.08 9.50 23.81
C GLY A 110 15.26 8.78 23.15
N GLY A 111 15.36 8.85 21.81
CA GLY A 111 16.57 8.48 21.07
C GLY A 111 17.68 9.53 21.22
N LYS A 112 18.71 9.42 20.38
CA LYS A 112 19.83 10.38 20.28
C LYS A 112 20.06 10.71 18.81
N ALA A 113 20.56 11.90 18.52
CA ALA A 113 20.87 12.33 17.15
C ALA A 113 21.73 11.28 16.41
N SER A 114 21.23 10.82 15.27
CA SER A 114 21.82 9.69 14.54
C SER A 114 22.95 10.11 13.60
N THR A 115 23.83 9.15 13.32
CA THR A 115 24.75 9.20 12.16
C THR A 115 24.30 8.15 11.16
N VAL A 116 24.14 8.56 9.90
CA VAL A 116 23.74 7.69 8.78
C VAL A 116 24.81 6.61 8.49
N PRO A 117 24.42 5.43 7.98
CA PRO A 117 25.35 4.35 7.67
C PRO A 117 26.25 4.69 6.48
N SER A 118 27.37 3.96 6.38
CA SER A 118 28.31 3.97 5.24
C SER A 118 28.56 2.53 4.75
N GLN A 119 29.40 2.36 3.74
CA GLN A 119 29.85 1.03 3.29
C GLN A 119 30.73 0.29 4.32
N GLN A 120 31.16 0.95 5.40
CA GLN A 120 32.08 0.42 6.40
C GLN A 120 31.47 0.32 7.81
N ILE A 121 30.45 1.12 8.13
CA ILE A 121 29.81 1.15 9.45
C ILE A 121 28.28 1.24 9.33
N GLY A 122 27.56 0.59 10.24
CA GLY A 122 26.10 0.57 10.30
C GLY A 122 25.45 1.89 10.73
N GLY A 123 26.24 2.95 10.94
CA GLY A 123 25.80 4.23 11.49
C GLY A 123 25.97 4.29 13.02
N ALA A 124 25.34 5.27 13.66
CA ALA A 124 25.35 5.41 15.11
C ALA A 124 24.03 6.01 15.63
N ASN A 125 23.67 5.67 16.87
CA ASN A 125 22.47 6.11 17.59
C ASN A 125 21.15 5.87 16.79
N PHE A 126 20.82 4.63 16.46
CA PHE A 126 19.67 4.31 15.59
C PHE A 126 18.86 3.09 16.07
N LEU A 127 17.72 2.84 15.44
CA LEU A 127 16.89 1.65 15.67
C LEU A 127 17.03 0.66 14.49
N GLN A 128 17.11 -0.63 14.78
CA GLN A 128 16.88 -1.71 13.81
C GLN A 128 15.51 -2.33 14.06
N ILE A 129 14.75 -2.59 13.00
CA ILE A 129 13.35 -3.03 13.12
C ILE A 129 13.08 -4.19 12.16
N PHE A 130 12.44 -5.26 12.66
CA PHE A 130 12.19 -6.50 11.91
C PHE A 130 11.07 -7.33 12.57
N GLN A 131 10.59 -8.38 11.88
CA GLN A 131 9.62 -9.33 12.45
C GLN A 131 10.27 -10.61 12.96
N CYS A 132 9.65 -11.21 13.98
CA CYS A 132 9.91 -12.56 14.47
C CYS A 132 8.59 -13.31 14.67
N TRP A 133 8.62 -14.65 14.80
CA TRP A 133 7.43 -15.47 14.98
C TRP A 133 7.51 -16.34 16.24
N GLY A 134 6.36 -16.68 16.82
CA GLY A 134 6.31 -17.42 18.08
C GLY A 134 6.79 -16.61 19.28
N ASP A 135 6.58 -17.17 20.48
CA ASP A 135 6.98 -16.59 21.76
C ASP A 135 8.17 -17.41 22.29
N ASP A 136 9.14 -16.81 22.99
CA ASP A 136 10.28 -17.55 23.56
C ASP A 136 9.78 -18.53 24.65
N GLU A 137 10.17 -19.80 24.56
CA GLU A 137 9.81 -20.84 25.52
C GLU A 137 10.27 -20.53 26.96
N LYS A 138 11.27 -19.65 27.12
CA LYS A 138 11.82 -19.21 28.41
C LYS A 138 11.24 -17.87 28.88
N ASP A 139 10.83 -17.01 27.95
CA ASP A 139 10.35 -15.65 28.20
C ASP A 139 9.24 -15.27 27.19
N PRO A 140 7.99 -15.68 27.42
CA PRO A 140 6.88 -15.43 26.48
C PRO A 140 6.44 -13.95 26.42
N THR A 141 7.19 -13.02 27.03
CA THR A 141 6.98 -11.57 26.87
C THR A 141 7.56 -11.02 25.56
N GLY A 142 8.34 -11.83 24.83
CA GLY A 142 8.81 -11.53 23.47
C GLY A 142 9.18 -12.79 22.67
N PRO A 143 9.77 -12.64 21.48
CA PRO A 143 10.25 -13.75 20.66
C PRO A 143 11.68 -14.19 21.01
N ASP A 144 12.07 -15.39 20.56
CA ASP A 144 13.46 -15.82 20.44
C ASP A 144 14.10 -15.21 19.17
N ARG A 145 15.31 -14.66 19.29
CA ARG A 145 16.13 -14.18 18.15
C ARG A 145 16.30 -15.20 17.02
N THR A 146 16.25 -16.49 17.32
CA THR A 146 16.37 -17.51 16.28
C THR A 146 15.14 -17.58 15.36
N THR A 147 13.98 -17.01 15.73
CA THR A 147 12.78 -16.95 14.87
C THR A 147 12.67 -15.64 14.07
N CYS A 148 13.61 -14.70 14.24
CA CYS A 148 13.56 -13.38 13.63
C CYS A 148 14.00 -13.37 12.17
N GLN A 149 13.22 -12.76 11.28
CA GLN A 149 13.62 -12.47 9.90
C GLN A 149 14.57 -11.25 9.90
N TYR A 150 15.86 -11.55 9.99
CA TYR A 150 16.95 -10.59 10.11
C TYR A 150 18.12 -11.09 9.28
N GLY A 151 18.86 -10.19 8.64
CA GLY A 151 19.96 -10.50 7.73
C GLY A 151 19.85 -9.69 6.44
N ILE A 152 20.84 -8.84 6.17
CA ILE A 152 21.01 -8.13 4.89
C ILE A 152 22.48 -8.23 4.46
N GLY A 153 22.76 -9.13 3.51
CA GLY A 153 24.12 -9.34 3.00
C GLY A 153 24.73 -8.08 2.41
N GLY A 154 25.89 -7.69 2.93
CA GLY A 154 26.64 -6.51 2.48
C GLY A 154 26.33 -5.20 3.22
N VAL A 155 25.47 -5.22 4.24
CA VAL A 155 25.15 -4.05 5.07
C VAL A 155 25.77 -4.23 6.47
N PRO A 156 26.79 -3.43 6.86
CA PRO A 156 27.45 -3.57 8.16
C PRO A 156 26.48 -3.53 9.34
N GLY A 157 26.73 -4.37 10.36
CA GLY A 157 25.90 -4.46 11.56
C GLY A 157 24.49 -5.03 11.33
N SER A 158 24.24 -5.66 10.17
CA SER A 158 22.93 -6.17 9.75
C SER A 158 22.95 -7.64 9.28
N HIS A 159 24.06 -8.35 9.46
CA HIS A 159 24.19 -9.78 9.19
C HIS A 159 23.66 -10.63 10.35
N ARG A 160 23.30 -11.90 10.14
CA ARG A 160 23.01 -12.84 11.24
C ARG A 160 24.28 -13.37 11.92
N ASP A 161 25.39 -13.19 11.25
CA ASP A 161 26.64 -13.89 11.47
C ASP A 161 27.83 -13.00 11.13
N ASP A 162 28.85 -13.02 11.99
CA ASP A 162 30.03 -12.18 11.86
C ASP A 162 31.24 -12.89 12.48
N VAL A 163 32.42 -12.46 12.02
CA VAL A 163 33.68 -12.72 12.72
C VAL A 163 33.76 -11.84 13.96
N ARG A 164 34.10 -12.43 15.11
CA ARG A 164 34.23 -11.74 16.40
C ARG A 164 35.68 -11.28 16.60
N GLU A 165 35.84 -10.08 17.16
CA GLU A 165 37.17 -9.50 17.48
C GLU A 165 38.00 -10.37 18.45
N SER A 166 37.33 -11.14 19.32
CA SER A 166 37.95 -12.19 20.17
C SER A 166 36.90 -13.11 20.78
N ASP A 167 37.31 -14.28 21.30
CA ASP A 167 36.46 -15.11 22.16
C ASP A 167 35.95 -14.36 23.40
N ALA A 168 36.70 -13.36 23.88
CA ALA A 168 36.36 -12.59 25.08
C ALA A 168 35.23 -11.57 24.88
N SER A 169 34.82 -11.29 23.64
CA SER A 169 33.60 -10.51 23.35
C SER A 169 32.38 -11.39 23.05
N VAL A 170 32.45 -12.71 23.26
CA VAL A 170 31.32 -13.63 23.05
C VAL A 170 30.56 -13.80 24.37
N ALA A 171 29.32 -13.31 24.42
CA ALA A 171 28.42 -13.50 25.56
C ALA A 171 28.09 -14.99 25.78
N GLU A 172 27.73 -15.38 27.00
CA GLU A 172 27.43 -16.78 27.36
C GLU A 172 26.31 -17.36 26.48
N GLU A 173 25.31 -16.53 26.16
CA GLU A 173 24.13 -16.82 25.35
C GLU A 173 24.47 -17.01 23.86
N ASP A 174 25.61 -16.49 23.40
CA ASP A 174 26.12 -16.61 22.02
C ASP A 174 27.01 -17.86 21.83
N LYS A 175 27.54 -18.45 22.90
CA LYS A 175 28.53 -19.56 22.81
C LYS A 175 28.03 -20.81 22.09
N ALA A 176 26.75 -21.17 22.25
CA ALA A 176 26.16 -22.30 21.53
C ALA A 176 26.15 -22.11 19.99
N TYR A 177 26.17 -20.85 19.55
CA TYR A 177 26.13 -20.39 18.16
C TYR A 177 27.50 -19.91 17.66
N THR A 178 28.57 -20.15 18.43
CA THR A 178 29.92 -19.67 18.14
C THR A 178 30.88 -20.84 17.92
N VAL A 179 31.69 -20.76 16.86
CA VAL A 179 32.90 -21.57 16.71
C VAL A 179 34.08 -20.75 17.25
N PRO A 180 34.73 -21.16 18.35
CA PRO A 180 35.93 -20.48 18.87
C PRO A 180 37.07 -20.52 17.86
N GLY A 181 37.87 -19.45 17.82
CA GLY A 181 39.01 -19.35 16.91
C GLY A 181 40.25 -20.06 17.43
N ASP A 182 41.18 -20.41 16.53
CA ASP A 182 42.53 -20.88 16.88
C ASP A 182 43.65 -19.92 16.43
N GLY A 183 43.30 -18.85 15.71
CA GLY A 183 44.21 -17.76 15.35
C GLY A 183 43.64 -16.87 14.24
N PHE A 184 44.48 -16.01 13.67
CA PHE A 184 44.08 -15.09 12.58
C PHE A 184 43.56 -15.82 11.32
N ALA A 185 44.00 -17.05 11.07
CA ALA A 185 43.57 -17.84 9.91
C ALA A 185 42.20 -18.52 10.10
N SER A 186 41.80 -18.77 11.35
CA SER A 186 40.51 -19.32 11.75
C SER A 186 40.00 -18.51 12.95
N PRO A 187 39.49 -17.29 12.72
CA PRO A 187 39.04 -16.42 13.80
C PRO A 187 37.70 -16.90 14.36
N THR A 188 37.38 -16.45 15.57
CA THR A 188 36.11 -16.72 16.25
C THR A 188 34.94 -16.24 15.39
N TYR A 189 33.93 -17.08 15.18
CA TYR A 189 32.77 -16.78 14.32
C TYR A 189 31.47 -17.17 15.01
N THR A 190 30.53 -16.23 15.08
CA THR A 190 29.20 -16.44 15.69
C THR A 190 28.13 -16.31 14.63
N SER A 191 27.16 -17.23 14.58
CA SER A 191 26.05 -17.20 13.63
C SER A 191 24.73 -17.60 14.29
N ILE A 192 23.80 -16.64 14.42
CA ILE A 192 22.48 -16.90 15.00
C ILE A 192 21.60 -17.62 13.96
N PRO A 193 21.16 -18.87 14.21
CA PRO A 193 20.37 -19.64 13.24
C PRO A 193 19.01 -19.00 12.97
N PHE A 194 18.40 -19.31 11.83
CA PHE A 194 17.01 -18.95 11.53
C PHE A 194 16.10 -20.19 11.56
N ARG A 195 15.19 -20.26 12.53
CA ARG A 195 14.11 -21.23 12.62
C ARG A 195 12.88 -20.67 11.91
N ALA A 196 12.35 -21.41 10.95
CA ALA A 196 11.16 -21.02 10.21
C ALA A 196 9.88 -21.60 10.85
N ALA A 197 8.75 -20.91 10.70
CA ALA A 197 7.44 -21.33 11.21
C ALA A 197 6.97 -22.70 10.66
N ASN A 198 7.58 -23.19 9.58
CA ASN A 198 7.36 -24.53 9.02
C ASN A 198 8.21 -25.64 9.68
N GLY A 199 8.98 -25.33 10.72
CA GLY A 199 9.80 -26.28 11.49
C GLY A 199 11.20 -26.57 10.92
N LYS A 200 11.55 -26.08 9.72
CA LYS A 200 12.93 -26.12 9.21
C LYS A 200 13.82 -25.11 9.94
N THR A 201 15.13 -25.27 9.84
CA THR A 201 16.12 -24.34 10.39
C THR A 201 17.30 -24.17 9.42
N VAL A 202 17.70 -22.92 9.16
CA VAL A 202 18.94 -22.54 8.48
C VAL A 202 19.99 -22.23 9.55
N ALA A 203 21.16 -22.87 9.50
CA ALA A 203 22.22 -22.70 10.50
C ALA A 203 23.60 -23.06 9.92
N SER A 204 24.55 -22.12 9.92
CA SER A 204 25.97 -22.40 9.60
C SER A 204 26.77 -22.89 10.81
N VAL A 205 26.24 -22.71 12.04
CA VAL A 205 26.82 -23.21 13.29
C VAL A 205 25.76 -23.98 14.10
N VAL A 206 26.12 -25.16 14.60
CA VAL A 206 25.32 -26.01 15.49
C VAL A 206 26.25 -26.60 16.56
N ASP A 207 25.83 -26.57 17.83
CA ASP A 207 26.60 -27.07 18.98
C ASP A 207 28.09 -26.63 18.99
N GLY A 208 28.32 -25.35 18.71
CA GLY A 208 29.65 -24.72 18.62
C GLY A 208 30.53 -25.20 17.45
N LYS A 209 29.94 -25.77 16.39
CA LYS A 209 30.67 -26.31 15.23
C LYS A 209 30.05 -25.90 13.90
N TYR A 210 30.88 -25.75 12.87
CA TYR A 210 30.45 -25.50 11.51
C TYR A 210 29.57 -26.63 10.96
N ASN A 211 28.39 -26.25 10.47
CA ASN A 211 27.40 -27.14 9.85
C ASN A 211 27.44 -26.98 8.32
N PHE A 212 28.24 -27.81 7.66
CA PHE A 212 28.44 -27.76 6.22
C PHE A 212 27.37 -28.54 5.44
N THR A 213 26.80 -27.93 4.40
CA THR A 213 26.17 -28.68 3.30
C THR A 213 27.24 -29.32 2.43
N VAL A 214 26.95 -30.51 1.89
CA VAL A 214 27.85 -31.26 1.01
C VAL A 214 27.13 -31.51 -0.32
N ALA A 215 27.70 -31.05 -1.42
CA ALA A 215 27.18 -31.28 -2.76
C ALA A 215 27.60 -32.66 -3.31
N GLU A 216 27.01 -33.09 -4.43
CA GLU A 216 27.24 -34.43 -5.03
C GLU A 216 28.70 -34.66 -5.47
N ASP A 217 29.45 -33.59 -5.75
CA ASP A 217 30.88 -33.60 -6.06
C ASP A 217 31.79 -33.69 -4.80
N GLY A 218 31.19 -33.65 -3.60
CA GLY A 218 31.88 -33.60 -2.31
C GLY A 218 32.26 -32.21 -1.83
N THR A 219 31.94 -31.15 -2.60
CA THR A 219 32.22 -29.76 -2.20
C THR A 219 31.43 -29.40 -0.94
N LYS A 220 32.13 -28.79 0.04
CA LYS A 220 31.54 -28.29 1.29
C LYS A 220 31.27 -26.80 1.19
N SER A 221 30.07 -26.40 1.59
CA SER A 221 29.68 -24.99 1.77
C SER A 221 28.98 -24.79 3.11
N LEU A 222 29.02 -23.57 3.65
CA LEU A 222 28.11 -23.16 4.70
C LEU A 222 26.83 -22.59 4.05
N PRO A 223 25.66 -22.73 4.67
CA PRO A 223 24.46 -22.02 4.23
C PRO A 223 24.66 -20.51 4.42
N ASP A 224 24.29 -19.72 3.40
CA ASP A 224 24.22 -18.26 3.53
C ASP A 224 23.07 -17.90 4.49
N MET A 225 23.43 -17.26 5.61
CA MET A 225 22.50 -16.90 6.66
C MET A 225 21.68 -15.63 6.34
N ASN A 226 22.10 -14.86 5.33
CA ASN A 226 21.58 -13.55 4.94
C ASN A 226 20.83 -13.58 3.59
N THR A 227 21.06 -14.63 2.78
CA THR A 227 20.29 -14.96 1.57
C THR A 227 19.98 -16.46 1.53
N ASN A 228 18.73 -16.84 1.83
CA ASN A 228 18.31 -18.24 1.96
C ASN A 228 16.89 -18.47 1.39
N GLU A 229 16.32 -19.67 1.60
CA GLU A 229 15.00 -20.05 1.06
C GLU A 229 13.81 -19.25 1.65
N TYR A 230 14.03 -18.44 2.70
CA TYR A 230 13.00 -17.63 3.35
C TYR A 230 13.12 -16.14 3.05
N PHE A 231 14.34 -15.60 3.02
CA PHE A 231 14.58 -14.18 2.80
C PHE A 231 15.93 -13.89 2.14
N SER A 232 15.99 -12.70 1.55
CA SER A 232 17.14 -12.08 0.91
C SER A 232 17.11 -10.58 1.18
N LYS A 233 18.15 -9.83 0.81
CA LYS A 233 18.12 -8.35 0.86
C LYS A 233 16.96 -7.70 0.09
N TYR A 234 16.37 -8.39 -0.89
CA TYR A 234 15.21 -7.90 -1.66
C TYR A 234 13.86 -8.30 -1.05
N THR A 235 13.79 -9.37 -0.27
CA THR A 235 12.51 -9.91 0.27
C THR A 235 12.33 -9.69 1.76
N THR A 236 13.40 -9.45 2.53
CA THR A 236 13.30 -9.14 3.96
C THR A 236 12.58 -7.81 4.22
N ASN A 237 11.77 -7.77 5.26
CA ASN A 237 11.19 -6.53 5.79
C ASN A 237 12.12 -5.79 6.77
N MET A 238 13.31 -6.33 7.07
CA MET A 238 14.25 -5.70 7.99
C MET A 238 14.62 -4.27 7.55
N VAL A 239 14.39 -3.33 8.46
CA VAL A 239 14.94 -1.97 8.45
C VAL A 239 16.26 -2.01 9.21
N SER A 240 17.37 -1.97 8.47
CA SER A 240 18.74 -2.03 9.01
C SER A 240 19.20 -0.76 9.71
N TRP A 241 18.53 0.38 9.46
CA TRP A 241 18.77 1.66 10.12
C TRP A 241 17.51 2.52 10.08
N ALA A 242 17.13 3.09 11.21
CA ALA A 242 16.11 4.14 11.34
C ALA A 242 16.60 5.19 12.35
N GLY A 243 16.76 6.43 11.88
CA GLY A 243 17.44 7.50 12.61
C GLY A 243 16.52 8.49 13.34
N SER A 244 17.05 9.10 14.40
CA SER A 244 16.43 10.16 15.19
C SER A 244 17.08 11.52 14.86
N GLY A 245 16.28 12.58 14.93
CA GLY A 245 16.73 13.96 14.76
C GLY A 245 17.56 14.50 15.92
N GLY A 246 17.96 15.77 15.82
CA GLY A 246 18.69 16.49 16.88
C GLY A 246 17.96 16.56 18.24
N ASP A 247 16.66 16.34 18.27
CA ASP A 247 15.81 16.30 19.47
C ASP A 247 15.60 14.89 20.05
N GLY A 248 16.15 13.84 19.40
CA GLY A 248 15.94 12.44 19.79
C GLY A 248 14.56 11.87 19.43
N SER A 249 13.78 12.55 18.58
CA SER A 249 12.55 12.01 17.98
C SER A 249 12.82 11.39 16.60
N GLY A 250 11.95 10.49 16.16
CA GLY A 250 12.04 9.90 14.82
C GLY A 250 10.78 9.13 14.43
N SER A 251 10.69 8.78 13.15
CA SER A 251 9.66 7.87 12.64
C SER A 251 10.13 7.13 11.39
N VAL A 252 9.56 5.95 11.16
CA VAL A 252 9.80 5.13 9.96
C VAL A 252 8.54 4.34 9.61
N LYS A 253 8.34 4.08 8.31
CA LYS A 253 7.32 3.15 7.82
C LYS A 253 7.93 1.74 7.81
N PHE A 254 7.19 0.74 8.28
CA PHE A 254 7.64 -0.64 8.36
C PHE A 254 6.70 -1.58 7.58
N GLU A 255 7.29 -2.53 6.86
CA GLU A 255 6.59 -3.51 6.03
C GLU A 255 6.18 -4.73 6.87
N VAL A 256 4.90 -4.82 7.20
CA VAL A 256 4.33 -5.99 7.86
C VAL A 256 4.05 -7.08 6.83
N GLN A 257 4.69 -8.23 7.01
CA GLN A 257 4.60 -9.41 6.15
C GLN A 257 3.78 -10.52 6.79
N THR A 258 2.99 -11.23 5.97
CA THR A 258 2.26 -12.45 6.33
C THR A 258 2.98 -13.70 5.80
N ALA A 259 2.46 -14.89 6.11
CA ALA A 259 2.94 -16.15 5.53
C ALA A 259 2.92 -16.20 3.99
N LEU A 260 2.16 -15.31 3.31
CA LEU A 260 2.17 -15.18 1.85
C LEU A 260 3.44 -14.49 1.31
N GLN A 261 3.99 -13.53 2.06
CA GLN A 261 5.21 -12.78 1.70
C GLN A 261 6.46 -13.44 2.28
N SER A 262 6.37 -13.93 3.53
CA SER A 262 7.42 -14.70 4.19
C SER A 262 6.84 -15.94 4.86
N GLN A 263 6.99 -17.08 4.17
CA GLN A 263 6.70 -18.41 4.72
C GLN A 263 7.60 -18.75 5.93
N GLY A 264 8.72 -18.05 6.10
CA GLY A 264 9.61 -18.20 7.25
C GLY A 264 8.99 -17.68 8.55
N LEU A 265 8.19 -16.61 8.47
CA LEU A 265 7.51 -15.99 9.61
C LEU A 265 6.14 -16.62 9.92
N GLY A 266 5.39 -17.08 8.92
CA GLY A 266 4.10 -17.75 9.15
C GLY A 266 2.97 -16.87 9.71
N CYS A 267 3.16 -15.55 9.83
CA CYS A 267 2.17 -14.63 10.41
C CYS A 267 0.83 -14.68 9.65
N GLY A 268 -0.28 -14.63 10.37
CA GLY A 268 -1.63 -14.73 9.78
C GLY A 268 -2.08 -16.15 9.40
N THR A 269 -1.22 -17.18 9.52
CA THR A 269 -1.66 -18.58 9.28
C THR A 269 -2.89 -18.92 10.14
N PRO A 270 -3.95 -19.54 9.60
CA PRO A 270 -5.16 -19.82 10.38
C PRO A 270 -4.92 -20.73 11.59
N VAL A 271 -5.31 -20.24 12.77
CA VAL A 271 -5.36 -20.98 14.03
C VAL A 271 -6.83 -21.14 14.43
N THR A 272 -7.32 -22.37 14.50
CA THR A 272 -8.69 -22.68 14.95
C THR A 272 -8.69 -22.89 16.46
N ALA A 273 -9.43 -22.06 17.19
CA ALA A 273 -9.62 -22.20 18.63
C ALA A 273 -10.61 -23.34 18.97
N THR A 274 -10.67 -23.71 20.26
CA THR A 274 -11.50 -24.85 20.73
C THR A 274 -13.01 -24.61 20.66
N ASP A 275 -13.45 -23.37 20.43
CA ASP A 275 -14.84 -23.00 20.17
C ASP A 275 -15.20 -22.99 18.67
N GLY A 276 -14.22 -23.20 17.78
CA GLY A 276 -14.38 -23.15 16.33
C GLY A 276 -14.17 -21.77 15.70
N SER A 277 -13.84 -20.74 16.49
CA SER A 277 -13.37 -19.46 15.94
C SER A 277 -11.99 -19.62 15.29
N VAL A 278 -11.67 -18.75 14.33
CA VAL A 278 -10.41 -18.80 13.57
C VAL A 278 -9.74 -17.43 13.60
N SER A 279 -8.50 -17.38 14.09
CA SER A 279 -7.63 -16.19 14.08
C SER A 279 -6.40 -16.42 13.19
N GLY A 280 -5.65 -15.36 12.88
CA GLY A 280 -4.33 -15.50 12.27
C GLY A 280 -3.26 -15.67 13.36
N SER A 281 -2.23 -16.48 13.09
CA SER A 281 -1.04 -16.58 13.95
C SER A 281 -0.44 -15.20 14.19
N SER A 282 -0.28 -14.82 15.45
CA SER A 282 0.42 -13.61 15.86
C SER A 282 1.92 -13.71 15.56
N CYS A 283 2.55 -12.57 15.30
CA CYS A 283 4.00 -12.42 15.24
C CYS A 283 4.46 -11.29 16.18
N TRP A 284 5.75 -11.00 16.19
CA TRP A 284 6.33 -9.89 16.93
C TRP A 284 6.98 -8.90 15.97
N LEU A 285 6.73 -7.62 16.21
CA LEU A 285 7.61 -6.53 15.81
C LEU A 285 8.72 -6.44 16.87
N VAL A 286 9.98 -6.46 16.43
CA VAL A 286 11.13 -6.25 17.31
C VAL A 286 11.89 -5.01 16.88
N ILE A 287 12.23 -4.19 17.87
CA ILE A 287 13.06 -3.00 17.73
C ILE A 287 14.32 -3.20 18.59
N VAL A 288 15.50 -3.18 17.97
CA VAL A 288 16.79 -3.22 18.67
C VAL A 288 17.44 -1.83 18.62
N PRO A 289 17.64 -1.16 19.77
CA PRO A 289 18.37 0.10 19.82
C PRO A 289 19.88 -0.15 19.64
N ARG A 290 20.53 0.59 18.73
CA ARG A 290 21.96 0.52 18.45
C ARG A 290 22.64 1.83 18.85
N GLY A 291 23.68 1.72 19.69
CA GLY A 291 24.47 2.85 20.18
C GLY A 291 25.48 3.38 19.17
N THR A 292 26.68 3.71 19.64
CA THR A 292 27.80 4.20 18.80
C THR A 292 28.76 3.10 18.35
N GLN A 293 28.81 1.99 19.08
CA GLN A 293 29.76 0.89 18.87
C GLN A 293 29.21 -0.45 19.37
N ASP A 294 29.74 -1.55 18.85
CA ASP A 294 29.45 -2.90 19.34
C ASP A 294 30.48 -3.39 20.38
N SER A 295 30.13 -4.47 21.09
CA SER A 295 30.99 -5.14 22.08
C SER A 295 32.33 -5.58 21.47
N GLY A 296 33.43 -4.96 21.91
CA GLY A 296 34.78 -5.16 21.40
C GLY A 296 35.16 -4.33 20.16
N SER A 297 34.22 -3.62 19.54
CA SER A 297 34.42 -2.80 18.33
C SER A 297 34.46 -1.29 18.65
N THR A 298 35.02 -0.49 17.75
CA THR A 298 34.97 0.98 17.77
C THR A 298 33.69 1.55 17.13
N PHE A 299 33.00 0.74 16.32
CA PHE A 299 31.84 1.16 15.52
C PHE A 299 30.74 0.10 15.53
N ILE A 300 29.56 0.44 15.02
CA ILE A 300 28.52 -0.55 14.73
C ILE A 300 28.89 -1.32 13.45
N THR A 301 29.22 -2.60 13.60
CA THR A 301 29.64 -3.50 12.52
C THR A 301 29.11 -4.93 12.66
N GLN A 302 28.68 -5.34 13.86
CA GLN A 302 28.30 -6.72 14.23
C GLN A 302 26.77 -6.90 14.28
N SER A 303 26.27 -8.14 14.23
CA SER A 303 24.84 -8.47 14.27
C SER A 303 24.10 -7.87 15.46
N GLY A 304 22.96 -7.24 15.19
CA GLY A 304 21.98 -6.84 16.21
C GLY A 304 21.24 -8.02 16.86
N LEU A 305 21.45 -9.25 16.39
CA LEU A 305 20.96 -10.46 17.07
C LEU A 305 21.91 -10.96 18.16
N PHE A 306 23.19 -10.56 18.18
CA PHE A 306 24.12 -10.96 19.25
C PHE A 306 23.69 -10.39 20.60
N TRP A 307 24.00 -11.09 21.68
CA TRP A 307 23.29 -10.90 22.95
C TRP A 307 23.43 -9.49 23.53
N ASP A 308 24.62 -8.90 23.40
CA ASP A 308 24.91 -7.54 23.88
C ASP A 308 24.02 -6.44 23.27
N ALA A 309 23.52 -6.64 22.05
CA ALA A 309 22.51 -5.76 21.45
C ALA A 309 21.09 -6.27 21.70
N TRP A 310 20.87 -7.58 21.57
CA TRP A 310 19.56 -8.22 21.65
C TRP A 310 18.89 -8.10 23.02
N LYS A 311 19.64 -8.07 24.12
CA LYS A 311 19.08 -7.91 25.48
C LYS A 311 18.28 -6.62 25.65
N HIS A 312 18.67 -5.56 24.93
CA HIS A 312 18.02 -4.24 24.93
C HIS A 312 16.83 -4.11 23.96
N ARG A 313 16.35 -5.23 23.38
CA ARG A 313 15.20 -5.23 22.46
C ARG A 313 13.93 -4.71 23.12
N ILE A 314 13.10 -4.05 22.32
CA ILE A 314 11.68 -3.80 22.59
C ILE A 314 10.86 -4.67 21.64
N ALA A 315 9.86 -5.36 22.16
CA ALA A 315 8.97 -6.26 21.42
C ALA A 315 7.51 -5.80 21.53
N VAL A 316 6.79 -5.82 20.40
CA VAL A 316 5.35 -5.53 20.32
C VAL A 316 4.67 -6.66 19.56
N LYS A 317 3.65 -7.28 20.16
CA LYS A 317 2.90 -8.38 19.52
C LYS A 317 2.01 -7.80 18.41
N LEU A 318 1.91 -8.53 17.30
CA LEU A 318 1.19 -8.18 16.09
C LEU A 318 0.11 -9.24 15.82
N ASP A 319 -1.16 -8.85 15.86
CA ASP A 319 -2.33 -9.73 15.66
C ASP A 319 -2.87 -9.59 14.23
N PHE A 320 -2.81 -10.69 13.49
CA PHE A 320 -3.14 -10.76 12.07
C PHE A 320 -4.55 -11.29 11.81
N LYS A 321 -5.14 -10.87 10.69
CA LYS A 321 -6.31 -11.55 10.13
C LYS A 321 -5.92 -12.97 9.68
N PRO A 322 -6.81 -13.98 9.83
CA PRO A 322 -6.58 -15.32 9.30
C PRO A 322 -6.46 -15.31 7.77
N LEU A 323 -5.36 -15.83 7.25
CA LEU A 323 -5.10 -15.93 5.81
C LEU A 323 -6.06 -16.93 5.15
N GLY A 324 -6.74 -16.48 4.09
CA GLY A 324 -7.58 -17.35 3.29
C GLY A 324 -8.83 -17.85 4.03
N VAL A 325 -9.53 -16.96 4.75
CA VAL A 325 -10.96 -17.18 5.09
C VAL A 325 -11.72 -17.48 3.81
N ARG A 326 -12.27 -18.69 3.70
CA ARG A 326 -12.86 -19.17 2.45
C ARG A 326 -14.37 -18.98 2.40
N CYS A 327 -14.86 -18.88 1.18
CA CYS A 327 -16.26 -19.12 0.85
C CYS A 327 -16.60 -20.61 0.98
N PRO A 328 -17.89 -20.96 1.18
CA PRO A 328 -18.34 -22.35 1.16
C PRO A 328 -17.98 -23.06 -0.16
N LEU A 329 -17.52 -24.30 -0.08
CA LEU A 329 -17.26 -25.13 -1.26
C LEU A 329 -18.55 -25.36 -2.04
N GLY A 330 -18.50 -25.18 -3.37
CA GLY A 330 -19.67 -25.31 -4.26
C GLY A 330 -20.55 -24.06 -4.34
N ALA A 331 -20.18 -22.93 -3.71
CA ALA A 331 -20.81 -21.64 -3.98
C ALA A 331 -20.53 -21.19 -5.44
N SER A 332 -21.54 -20.60 -6.09
CA SER A 332 -21.45 -20.18 -7.50
C SER A 332 -20.39 -19.10 -7.73
N GLU A 333 -19.49 -19.29 -8.69
CA GLU A 333 -18.56 -18.24 -9.12
C GLU A 333 -19.24 -17.22 -10.04
N ARG A 334 -18.86 -15.96 -9.89
CA ARG A 334 -19.33 -14.76 -10.58
C ARG A 334 -18.13 -13.89 -10.86
N ARG A 335 -18.04 -13.25 -12.02
CA ARG A 335 -16.86 -12.45 -12.40
C ARG A 335 -17.16 -10.95 -12.35
N LEU A 336 -16.24 -10.20 -11.77
CA LEU A 336 -16.15 -8.75 -11.90
C LEU A 336 -14.92 -8.45 -12.77
N ALA A 337 -14.97 -7.43 -13.63
CA ALA A 337 -13.84 -7.04 -14.47
C ALA A 337 -13.70 -5.52 -14.55
N GLY A 338 -12.49 -5.01 -14.69
CA GLY A 338 -12.22 -3.57 -14.80
C GLY A 338 -11.40 -3.03 -13.63
N SER A 339 -11.88 -1.95 -13.01
CA SER A 339 -11.08 -1.05 -12.19
C SER A 339 -10.47 -1.71 -10.96
N GLU A 340 -9.14 -1.61 -10.84
CA GLU A 340 -8.40 -2.04 -9.65
C GLU A 340 -8.71 -1.19 -8.40
N LEU A 341 -9.19 0.05 -8.59
CA LEU A 341 -9.36 1.02 -7.50
C LEU A 341 -10.36 0.56 -6.43
N ILE A 342 -11.26 -0.38 -6.74
CA ILE A 342 -12.23 -0.97 -5.81
C ILE A 342 -11.81 -2.34 -5.26
N SER A 343 -10.67 -2.90 -5.71
CA SER A 343 -10.26 -4.27 -5.39
C SER A 343 -10.06 -4.55 -3.90
N ARG A 344 -9.67 -3.55 -3.08
CA ARG A 344 -9.63 -3.74 -1.61
C ARG A 344 -11.00 -3.86 -1.00
N ALA A 345 -11.92 -2.99 -1.40
CA ALA A 345 -13.30 -3.04 -0.92
C ALA A 345 -13.93 -4.38 -1.31
N VAL A 346 -13.77 -4.83 -2.56
CA VAL A 346 -14.22 -6.17 -3.00
C VAL A 346 -13.56 -7.29 -2.19
N ALA A 347 -12.25 -7.25 -1.95
CA ALA A 347 -11.55 -8.25 -1.15
C ALA A 347 -12.04 -8.30 0.32
N SER A 348 -12.38 -7.16 0.91
CA SER A 348 -12.99 -7.07 2.25
C SER A 348 -14.43 -7.60 2.26
N TRP A 349 -15.24 -7.26 1.26
CA TRP A 349 -16.63 -7.68 1.14
C TRP A 349 -16.78 -9.17 0.82
N GLN A 350 -15.86 -9.73 0.03
CA GLN A 350 -16.00 -11.05 -0.56
C GLN A 350 -16.30 -12.16 0.47
N PRO A 351 -15.57 -12.30 1.61
CA PRO A 351 -15.85 -13.33 2.60
C PRO A 351 -17.18 -13.12 3.34
N ALA A 352 -17.68 -11.89 3.46
CA ALA A 352 -19.00 -11.61 4.06
C ALA A 352 -20.14 -12.02 3.10
N VAL A 353 -20.04 -11.63 1.83
CA VAL A 353 -21.08 -11.92 0.82
C VAL A 353 -21.21 -13.43 0.57
N CYS A 354 -20.11 -14.16 0.41
CA CYS A 354 -20.18 -15.58 0.06
C CYS A 354 -20.51 -16.52 1.22
N ASN A 355 -20.35 -16.08 2.48
CA ASN A 355 -20.79 -16.86 3.65
C ASN A 355 -22.28 -16.60 4.02
N THR A 356 -22.97 -15.73 3.29
CA THR A 356 -24.43 -15.60 3.36
C THR A 356 -25.10 -16.81 2.68
N SER A 357 -26.28 -17.23 3.16
CA SER A 357 -27.02 -18.34 2.55
C SER A 357 -27.44 -18.00 1.10
N GLY A 358 -26.98 -18.82 0.14
CA GLY A 358 -27.14 -18.53 -1.30
C GLY A 358 -26.13 -17.50 -1.86
N GLY A 359 -25.13 -17.11 -1.06
CA GLY A 359 -24.05 -16.23 -1.48
C GLY A 359 -23.21 -16.82 -2.62
N SER A 360 -22.65 -15.93 -3.44
CA SER A 360 -21.77 -16.28 -4.56
C SER A 360 -20.33 -15.83 -4.30
N ILE A 361 -19.39 -16.45 -5.01
CA ILE A 361 -17.98 -16.05 -5.05
C ILE A 361 -17.81 -15.01 -6.15
N TYR A 362 -17.37 -13.79 -5.83
CA TYR A 362 -17.07 -12.75 -6.81
C TYR A 362 -15.55 -12.71 -7.04
N SER A 363 -15.15 -13.22 -8.20
CA SER A 363 -13.77 -13.22 -8.68
C SER A 363 -13.54 -11.92 -9.46
N ALA A 364 -12.76 -11.00 -8.88
CA ALA A 364 -12.44 -9.71 -9.49
C ALA A 364 -11.17 -9.82 -10.34
N ILE A 365 -11.24 -9.34 -11.58
CA ILE A 365 -10.15 -9.35 -12.55
C ILE A 365 -9.82 -7.92 -12.93
N THR A 366 -8.64 -7.43 -12.54
CA THR A 366 -8.14 -6.14 -13.01
C THR A 366 -7.98 -6.16 -14.53
N SER A 367 -8.59 -5.20 -15.21
CA SER A 367 -8.45 -4.96 -16.65
C SER A 367 -8.77 -3.50 -16.97
N ALA A 368 -8.53 -3.06 -18.21
CA ALA A 368 -9.02 -1.76 -18.66
C ALA A 368 -10.54 -1.66 -18.44
N GLU A 369 -11.01 -0.61 -17.76
CA GLU A 369 -12.42 -0.40 -17.45
C GLU A 369 -13.28 -0.27 -18.71
N SER A 370 -12.74 0.38 -19.73
CA SER A 370 -13.35 0.57 -21.05
C SER A 370 -13.57 -0.76 -21.80
N ASP A 371 -12.65 -1.71 -21.69
CA ASP A 371 -12.80 -3.05 -22.28
C ASP A 371 -13.80 -3.92 -21.48
N ALA A 372 -13.83 -3.76 -20.16
CA ALA A 372 -14.81 -4.41 -19.29
C ALA A 372 -16.23 -3.89 -19.54
N ALA A 373 -16.40 -2.57 -19.66
CA ALA A 373 -17.66 -1.92 -20.02
C ALA A 373 -18.17 -2.38 -21.39
N LEU A 374 -17.28 -2.49 -22.39
CA LEU A 374 -17.60 -3.05 -23.70
C LEU A 374 -18.10 -4.50 -23.63
N ALA A 375 -17.44 -5.35 -22.83
CA ALA A 375 -17.89 -6.73 -22.63
C ALA A 375 -19.28 -6.80 -21.95
N ALA A 376 -19.53 -5.95 -20.95
CA ALA A 376 -20.78 -5.93 -20.18
C ALA A 376 -21.97 -5.25 -20.90
N ASN A 377 -21.72 -4.53 -22.01
CA ASN A 377 -22.76 -3.83 -22.79
C ASN A 377 -23.58 -4.80 -23.67
N GLY A 378 -23.11 -6.03 -23.92
CA GLY A 378 -23.83 -7.04 -24.69
C GLY A 378 -24.99 -7.72 -23.92
N THR A 379 -25.84 -8.48 -24.64
CA THR A 379 -26.87 -9.34 -24.01
C THR A 379 -26.34 -10.70 -23.58
N LYS A 380 -25.14 -11.10 -24.02
CA LYS A 380 -24.56 -12.40 -23.63
C LYS A 380 -24.02 -12.33 -22.20
N PRO A 381 -23.97 -13.47 -21.47
CA PRO A 381 -23.35 -13.53 -20.14
C PRO A 381 -21.91 -12.99 -20.15
N ALA A 382 -21.65 -11.98 -19.33
CA ALA A 382 -20.37 -11.28 -19.21
C ALA A 382 -20.05 -10.97 -17.74
N PRO A 383 -18.79 -10.64 -17.39
CA PRO A 383 -18.45 -10.08 -16.08
C PRO A 383 -19.25 -8.80 -15.80
N LEU A 384 -19.52 -8.50 -14.52
CA LEU A 384 -19.98 -7.18 -14.10
C LEU A 384 -18.82 -6.21 -14.26
N ALA A 385 -18.98 -5.18 -15.09
CA ALA A 385 -17.94 -4.18 -15.29
C ALA A 385 -17.79 -3.30 -14.04
N LEU A 386 -16.56 -2.94 -13.72
CA LEU A 386 -16.18 -1.97 -12.69
C LEU A 386 -15.51 -0.81 -13.43
N THR A 387 -16.16 0.35 -13.50
CA THR A 387 -15.67 1.52 -14.27
C THR A 387 -15.93 2.83 -13.54
N SER A 388 -15.06 3.81 -13.75
CA SER A 388 -15.20 5.18 -13.24
C SER A 388 -15.72 6.16 -14.29
N ARG A 389 -15.99 5.70 -15.52
CA ARG A 389 -16.46 6.49 -16.67
C ARG A 389 -17.67 5.85 -17.34
N ALA A 390 -18.27 6.58 -18.28
CA ALA A 390 -19.30 6.04 -19.15
C ALA A 390 -18.68 5.23 -20.30
N PHE A 391 -19.45 4.29 -20.86
CA PHE A 391 -19.09 3.57 -22.08
C PHE A 391 -18.82 4.52 -23.24
N ASN A 392 -17.71 4.33 -23.97
CA ASN A 392 -17.35 5.18 -25.10
C ASN A 392 -18.42 5.08 -26.22
N PRO A 393 -19.14 6.17 -26.58
CA PRO A 393 -20.16 6.14 -27.61
C PRO A 393 -19.63 5.83 -29.03
N GLU A 394 -18.33 5.99 -29.28
CA GLU A 394 -17.68 5.61 -30.54
C GLU A 394 -17.73 4.09 -30.77
N LEU A 395 -17.83 3.32 -29.68
CA LEU A 395 -17.97 1.87 -29.70
C LEU A 395 -19.45 1.41 -29.80
N GLY A 396 -20.40 2.35 -29.82
CA GLY A 396 -21.83 2.09 -30.06
C GLY A 396 -22.77 2.73 -29.05
N THR A 397 -24.01 2.24 -28.99
CA THR A 397 -24.98 2.69 -27.97
C THR A 397 -24.64 2.10 -26.60
N ASP A 398 -24.66 2.93 -25.57
CA ASP A 398 -24.57 2.49 -24.19
C ASP A 398 -25.92 1.90 -23.72
N ASN A 399 -25.93 0.61 -23.37
CA ASN A 399 -27.08 -0.12 -22.80
C ASN A 399 -26.84 -0.49 -21.33
N LEU A 400 -25.75 -0.01 -20.71
CA LEU A 400 -25.39 -0.34 -19.34
C LEU A 400 -26.30 0.35 -18.32
N ARG A 401 -26.55 -0.37 -17.23
CA ARG A 401 -27.17 0.17 -16.01
C ARG A 401 -26.09 0.31 -14.96
N TYR A 402 -25.80 1.56 -14.58
CA TYR A 402 -24.70 1.90 -13.67
C TYR A 402 -25.20 2.02 -12.23
N ALA A 403 -24.49 1.40 -11.31
CA ALA A 403 -24.71 1.47 -9.87
C ALA A 403 -23.42 1.92 -9.16
N PRO A 404 -23.37 3.07 -8.47
CA PRO A 404 -22.18 3.43 -7.72
C PRO A 404 -21.94 2.43 -6.58
N VAL A 405 -20.71 1.94 -6.45
CA VAL A 405 -20.31 0.96 -5.42
C VAL A 405 -19.19 1.48 -4.51
N GLY A 406 -18.47 2.53 -4.90
CA GLY A 406 -17.51 3.20 -4.00
C GLY A 406 -17.05 4.55 -4.55
N ILE A 407 -16.37 5.32 -3.69
CA ILE A 407 -15.66 6.56 -4.03
C ILE A 407 -14.24 6.42 -3.47
N THR A 408 -13.24 6.79 -4.26
CA THR A 408 -11.80 6.61 -4.00
C THR A 408 -11.04 7.68 -4.80
N GLY A 409 -9.72 7.61 -4.92
CA GLY A 409 -8.95 8.50 -5.78
C GLY A 409 -7.61 7.92 -6.23
N ALA A 410 -7.08 8.47 -7.33
CA ALA A 410 -5.66 8.34 -7.64
C ALA A 410 -4.86 9.36 -6.80
N ALA A 411 -3.63 9.05 -6.43
CA ALA A 411 -2.76 9.91 -5.63
C ALA A 411 -1.30 9.78 -6.08
N VAL A 412 -0.45 10.73 -5.66
CA VAL A 412 1.01 10.60 -5.78
C VAL A 412 1.56 10.26 -4.39
N SER A 413 2.02 9.04 -4.16
CA SER A 413 2.71 8.67 -2.92
C SER A 413 4.20 9.02 -2.99
N PHE A 414 4.80 9.36 -1.84
CA PHE A 414 6.22 9.64 -1.76
C PHE A 414 6.91 9.13 -0.49
N ALA A 415 8.22 8.93 -0.63
CA ALA A 415 9.17 8.60 0.43
C ALA A 415 10.50 9.28 0.08
N ILE A 416 10.72 10.46 0.66
CA ILE A 416 11.89 11.29 0.38
C ILE A 416 12.49 11.75 1.70
N ASP A 417 13.76 11.41 1.93
CA ASP A 417 14.49 11.79 3.14
C ASP A 417 15.33 13.05 2.92
N ARG A 418 15.53 13.83 3.99
CA ARG A 418 16.37 15.03 3.96
C ARG A 418 17.84 14.68 3.71
N ASN A 419 18.42 15.32 2.70
CA ASN A 419 19.85 15.33 2.45
C ASN A 419 20.34 16.79 2.31
N PRO A 420 20.45 17.55 3.41
CA PRO A 420 20.96 18.93 3.38
C PRO A 420 22.40 18.95 2.86
N ARG A 421 22.74 19.94 2.02
CA ARG A 421 24.05 20.04 1.35
C ARG A 421 25.22 19.96 2.35
N PRO A 422 26.03 18.89 2.35
CA PRO A 422 27.12 18.74 3.32
C PRO A 422 28.20 19.81 3.13
N GLY A 423 28.51 20.56 4.19
CA GLY A 423 29.53 21.61 4.18
C GLY A 423 29.11 22.95 3.57
N ASP A 424 27.88 23.08 3.08
CA ASP A 424 27.33 24.35 2.59
C ASP A 424 26.93 25.23 3.79
N SER A 425 27.69 26.31 4.03
CA SER A 425 27.48 27.23 5.15
C SER A 425 26.23 28.12 5.02
N THR A 426 25.47 28.01 3.92
CA THR A 426 24.16 28.66 3.78
C THR A 426 23.00 27.81 4.33
N VAL A 427 23.24 26.52 4.62
CA VAL A 427 22.25 25.61 5.21
C VAL A 427 22.00 25.97 6.68
N PRO A 428 20.76 26.26 7.09
CA PRO A 428 20.46 26.58 8.49
C PRO A 428 20.71 25.39 9.43
N PRO A 429 21.19 25.61 10.68
CA PRO A 429 21.46 24.52 11.63
C PRO A 429 20.26 23.61 11.90
N GLU A 430 19.05 24.15 11.91
CA GLU A 430 17.79 23.43 12.09
C GLU A 430 17.37 22.61 10.85
N VAL A 431 17.91 22.91 9.67
CA VAL A 431 17.79 22.04 8.48
C VAL A 431 18.86 20.95 8.53
N ALA A 432 20.11 21.30 8.84
CA ALA A 432 21.20 20.35 8.99
C ALA A 432 20.92 19.28 10.07
N GLY A 433 20.36 19.68 11.21
CA GLY A 433 19.97 18.80 12.32
C GLY A 433 18.77 17.87 12.04
N ARG A 434 18.19 17.92 10.83
CA ARG A 434 17.13 17.03 10.34
C ARG A 434 17.60 16.13 9.18
N VAL A 435 18.91 16.05 8.92
CA VAL A 435 19.48 15.09 7.93
C VAL A 435 19.00 13.67 8.21
N GLY A 436 18.61 12.95 7.16
CA GLY A 436 18.09 11.59 7.25
C GLY A 436 16.68 11.45 7.83
N LEU A 437 15.93 12.54 8.04
CA LEU A 437 14.52 12.48 8.43
C LEU A 437 13.57 12.65 7.22
N PRO A 438 12.47 11.88 7.15
CA PRO A 438 11.53 11.92 6.04
C PRO A 438 10.80 13.27 5.91
N PHE A 439 10.63 13.75 4.68
CA PHE A 439 9.65 14.79 4.39
C PHE A 439 8.22 14.23 4.57
N THR A 440 7.36 15.03 5.19
CA THR A 440 5.97 14.68 5.51
C THR A 440 4.95 15.51 4.75
N SER A 441 5.38 16.46 3.92
CA SER A 441 4.54 17.20 2.99
C SER A 441 5.33 17.54 1.72
N LEU A 442 4.66 17.43 0.58
CA LEU A 442 5.16 17.74 -0.75
C LEU A 442 3.98 18.23 -1.58
N LYS A 443 4.09 19.37 -2.24
CA LYS A 443 3.02 19.97 -3.06
C LYS A 443 3.30 19.84 -4.55
N LEU A 444 2.25 19.58 -5.33
CA LEU A 444 2.31 19.51 -6.80
C LEU A 444 1.17 20.32 -7.45
N THR A 445 1.51 21.01 -8.53
CA THR A 445 0.56 21.62 -9.47
C THR A 445 0.30 20.69 -10.65
N PRO A 446 -0.77 20.93 -11.43
CA PRO A 446 -0.96 20.30 -12.74
C PRO A 446 0.26 20.39 -13.67
N ARG A 447 0.96 21.53 -13.71
CA ARG A 447 2.20 21.69 -14.51
C ARG A 447 3.35 20.82 -14.01
N LEU A 448 3.54 20.70 -12.69
CA LEU A 448 4.55 19.80 -12.12
C LEU A 448 4.21 18.33 -12.41
N MET A 449 2.93 17.95 -12.37
CA MET A 449 2.50 16.63 -12.84
C MET A 449 2.78 16.42 -14.33
N ALA A 450 2.52 17.41 -15.19
CA ALA A 450 2.85 17.34 -16.62
C ALA A 450 4.35 17.09 -16.83
N LYS A 451 5.22 17.86 -16.16
CA LYS A 451 6.69 17.71 -16.23
C LYS A 451 7.17 16.30 -15.83
N LEU A 452 6.60 15.74 -14.77
CA LEU A 452 6.92 14.39 -14.28
C LEU A 452 6.43 13.29 -15.22
N LEU A 453 5.18 13.38 -15.72
CA LEU A 453 4.54 12.35 -16.55
C LEU A 453 5.06 12.32 -18.01
N THR A 454 5.77 13.34 -18.45
CA THR A 454 6.27 13.48 -19.84
C THR A 454 7.76 13.18 -20.00
N ASN A 455 8.45 12.75 -18.92
CA ASN A 455 9.91 12.57 -18.89
C ASN A 455 10.68 13.84 -19.34
N SER A 456 10.26 15.01 -18.83
CA SER A 456 10.84 16.31 -19.20
C SER A 456 12.07 16.72 -18.40
N TYR A 457 12.34 16.08 -17.25
CA TYR A 457 13.52 16.36 -16.43
C TYR A 457 14.76 15.58 -16.90
N VAL A 458 15.95 16.19 -16.81
CA VAL A 458 17.19 15.69 -17.45
C VAL A 458 17.70 14.35 -16.89
N ASP A 459 17.45 14.02 -15.62
CA ASP A 459 17.82 12.71 -15.04
C ASP A 459 16.75 11.63 -15.27
N SER A 460 15.60 11.99 -15.87
CA SER A 460 14.53 11.02 -16.20
C SER A 460 14.87 10.16 -17.42
N LEU A 461 15.89 10.54 -18.18
CA LEU A 461 16.46 9.80 -19.32
C LEU A 461 17.82 9.17 -18.95
N PRO A 462 18.30 8.11 -19.64
CA PRO A 462 19.52 7.41 -19.28
C PRO A 462 20.75 8.33 -19.20
N THR A 463 21.56 8.21 -18.14
CA THR A 463 22.63 9.19 -17.84
C THR A 463 23.67 9.35 -18.97
N PHE A 464 23.98 8.29 -19.73
CA PHE A 464 24.95 8.32 -20.84
C PHE A 464 24.29 8.29 -22.24
N SER A 465 22.99 8.60 -22.34
CA SER A 465 22.31 8.86 -23.62
C SER A 465 22.48 10.31 -24.08
N ASP A 466 22.11 10.61 -25.34
CA ASP A 466 21.88 12.00 -25.74
C ASP A 466 20.60 12.52 -25.08
N ARG A 467 20.69 13.73 -24.52
CA ARG A 467 19.64 14.43 -23.77
C ARG A 467 19.54 15.90 -24.19
N ASN A 468 20.16 16.29 -25.32
CA ASN A 468 20.18 17.67 -25.81
C ASN A 468 18.79 18.20 -26.21
N HIS A 469 17.82 17.32 -26.47
CA HIS A 469 16.41 17.69 -26.70
C HIS A 469 15.66 18.11 -25.43
N LEU A 470 16.20 17.83 -24.24
CA LEU A 470 15.76 18.44 -22.97
C LEU A 470 16.49 19.78 -22.72
N SER A 471 16.61 20.58 -23.77
CA SER A 471 17.15 21.94 -23.74
C SER A 471 16.58 22.78 -24.88
N HIS A 472 16.53 24.10 -24.69
CA HIS A 472 16.17 25.04 -25.75
C HIS A 472 17.26 26.12 -25.92
N GLN A 473 17.14 26.95 -26.94
CA GLN A 473 18.06 28.06 -27.21
C GLN A 473 17.38 29.41 -26.94
N VAL A 474 18.09 30.31 -26.26
CA VAL A 474 17.66 31.68 -25.94
C VAL A 474 18.63 32.67 -26.60
N ASP A 475 18.10 33.68 -27.28
CA ASP A 475 18.90 34.81 -27.74
C ASP A 475 19.36 35.66 -26.54
N THR A 476 20.67 35.75 -26.33
CA THR A 476 21.27 36.51 -25.22
C THR A 476 21.22 38.03 -25.43
N GLY A 477 20.68 38.51 -26.55
CA GLY A 477 20.69 39.92 -26.97
C GLY A 477 22.07 40.41 -27.42
N LYS A 478 23.07 39.51 -27.45
CA LYS A 478 24.46 39.80 -27.85
C LYS A 478 24.68 39.32 -29.28
N LYS A 479 25.63 39.96 -29.97
CA LYS A 479 26.08 39.53 -31.29
C LYS A 479 27.50 39.01 -31.27
N ASP A 480 27.78 38.01 -32.10
CA ASP A 480 29.14 37.55 -32.36
C ASP A 480 29.94 38.57 -33.20
N LYS A 481 31.20 38.26 -33.47
CA LYS A 481 32.10 39.09 -34.28
C LYS A 481 31.65 39.29 -35.75
N ASP A 482 30.74 38.45 -36.25
CA ASP A 482 30.26 38.43 -37.62
C ASP A 482 28.83 39.02 -37.74
N GLY A 483 28.19 39.34 -36.61
CA GLY A 483 26.90 40.00 -36.50
C GLY A 483 25.71 39.09 -36.18
N ASN A 484 25.91 37.78 -35.99
CA ASN A 484 24.85 36.82 -35.69
C ASN A 484 24.44 36.90 -34.21
N ALA A 485 23.21 36.52 -33.87
CA ALA A 485 22.76 36.42 -32.48
C ALA A 485 23.51 35.31 -31.73
N ILE A 486 24.01 35.60 -30.52
CA ILE A 486 24.61 34.59 -29.65
C ILE A 486 23.49 33.87 -28.90
N LEU A 487 23.25 32.61 -29.26
CA LEU A 487 22.29 31.74 -28.62
C LEU A 487 22.92 30.99 -27.44
N GLU A 488 22.32 31.09 -26.26
CA GLU A 488 22.67 30.30 -25.07
C GLU A 488 21.76 29.07 -24.97
N ARG A 489 22.31 27.91 -24.64
CA ARG A 489 21.53 26.67 -24.44
C ARG A 489 21.12 26.55 -22.98
N VAL A 490 19.81 26.60 -22.73
CA VAL A 490 19.21 26.40 -21.41
C VAL A 490 18.70 24.97 -21.34
N PHE A 491 19.29 24.16 -20.44
CA PHE A 491 18.83 22.80 -20.16
C PHE A 491 17.68 22.81 -19.15
N ASN A 492 16.78 21.84 -19.27
CA ASN A 492 15.75 21.59 -18.25
C ASN A 492 16.38 21.23 -16.88
N PRO A 493 15.66 21.42 -15.76
CA PRO A 493 16.10 20.96 -14.45
C PRO A 493 16.40 19.45 -14.42
N ARG A 494 17.32 19.04 -13.53
CA ARG A 494 17.72 17.62 -13.40
C ARG A 494 16.61 16.74 -12.84
N THR A 495 15.96 17.20 -11.78
CA THR A 495 14.87 16.53 -11.06
C THR A 495 13.88 17.58 -10.56
N LEU A 496 12.72 17.14 -10.08
CA LEU A 496 11.70 17.97 -9.41
C LEU A 496 12.30 18.87 -8.32
N THR A 497 13.22 18.37 -7.50
CA THR A 497 13.81 19.13 -6.38
C THR A 497 14.84 20.19 -6.80
N TYR A 498 15.17 20.28 -8.10
CA TYR A 498 15.95 21.37 -8.69
C TYR A 498 15.09 22.30 -9.57
N ASP A 499 13.79 22.05 -9.69
CA ASP A 499 12.86 22.86 -10.46
C ASP A 499 12.42 24.10 -9.65
N PRO A 500 12.65 25.33 -10.12
CA PRO A 500 12.13 26.53 -9.47
C PRO A 500 10.61 26.54 -9.26
N ASP A 501 9.83 25.93 -10.17
CA ASP A 501 8.37 25.80 -10.08
C ASP A 501 7.94 24.96 -8.86
N PHE A 502 8.73 23.93 -8.54
CA PHE A 502 8.55 23.13 -7.34
C PHE A 502 9.00 23.88 -6.08
N LEU A 503 10.15 24.57 -6.16
CA LEU A 503 10.75 25.28 -5.03
C LEU A 503 9.99 26.54 -4.60
N ASP A 504 9.20 27.16 -5.49
CA ASP A 504 8.37 28.34 -5.17
C ASP A 504 7.14 28.00 -4.31
N ILE A 505 6.51 26.84 -4.55
CA ILE A 505 5.27 26.44 -3.86
C ILE A 505 5.49 25.62 -2.57
N ASN A 506 6.65 24.96 -2.45
CA ASN A 506 7.00 24.04 -1.36
C ASN A 506 7.71 24.75 -0.18
N ASP A 507 8.07 23.98 0.85
CA ASP A 507 8.79 24.53 2.01
C ASP A 507 10.18 25.08 1.60
N PRO A 508 10.60 26.27 2.09
CA PRO A 508 11.93 26.82 1.82
C PRO A 508 13.12 25.93 2.20
N GLU A 509 12.92 24.87 3.00
CA GLU A 509 13.88 23.80 3.28
C GLU A 509 14.34 23.04 2.02
N TRP A 510 13.48 22.86 1.01
CA TRP A 510 13.79 22.05 -0.17
C TRP A 510 14.98 22.58 -0.97
N LYS A 511 15.17 23.91 -1.03
CA LYS A 511 16.29 24.55 -1.75
C LYS A 511 17.68 24.26 -1.15
N TYR A 512 17.73 23.80 0.11
CA TYR A 512 18.98 23.45 0.81
C TYR A 512 19.38 21.98 0.63
N GLN A 513 18.53 21.18 -0.04
CA GLN A 513 18.78 19.75 -0.22
C GLN A 513 19.72 19.46 -1.40
N ALA A 514 20.27 18.24 -1.41
CA ALA A 514 21.08 17.66 -2.48
C ALA A 514 20.43 16.34 -2.94
N LEU A 515 19.26 16.45 -3.57
CA LEU A 515 18.39 15.31 -3.94
C LEU A 515 18.41 15.06 -5.46
N ALA A 516 19.56 14.63 -5.97
CA ALA A 516 19.73 14.22 -7.36
C ALA A 516 19.57 12.70 -7.51
N ALA A 517 18.37 12.25 -7.87
CA ALA A 517 18.05 10.85 -8.19
C ALA A 517 17.07 10.80 -9.36
N ALA A 518 17.20 9.81 -10.25
CA ALA A 518 16.30 9.64 -11.39
C ALA A 518 14.83 9.46 -10.94
N SER A 519 14.60 8.78 -9.81
CA SER A 519 13.29 8.60 -9.15
C SER A 519 12.67 9.86 -8.55
N LEU A 520 13.31 11.02 -8.72
CA LEU A 520 12.75 12.35 -8.46
C LEU A 520 12.60 13.18 -9.77
N ALA A 521 12.88 12.58 -10.93
CA ALA A 521 12.78 13.18 -12.26
C ALA A 521 11.59 12.64 -13.09
N ASP A 522 10.85 11.66 -12.56
CA ASP A 522 9.50 11.29 -12.98
C ASP A 522 8.70 10.83 -11.75
N VAL A 523 7.55 10.20 -11.96
CA VAL A 523 6.93 9.31 -10.97
C VAL A 523 6.91 7.88 -11.52
N LEU A 524 6.98 6.88 -10.64
CA LEU A 524 6.61 5.51 -11.04
C LEU A 524 5.14 5.49 -11.49
N ILE A 525 4.90 4.91 -12.66
CA ILE A 525 3.60 4.90 -13.34
C ILE A 525 3.14 3.46 -13.61
N PRO A 526 1.85 3.11 -13.35
CA PRO A 526 1.30 1.81 -13.72
C PRO A 526 1.36 1.53 -15.22
N GLN A 527 1.50 0.25 -15.58
CA GLN A 527 1.40 -0.22 -16.95
C GLN A 527 -0.07 -0.47 -17.33
N GLY A 528 -0.45 -0.07 -18.55
CA GLY A 528 -1.75 -0.42 -19.14
C GLY A 528 -2.75 0.72 -19.15
N ARG A 529 -4.01 0.38 -19.45
CA ARG A 529 -5.12 1.34 -19.56
C ARG A 529 -5.95 1.35 -18.29
N SER A 530 -6.24 2.55 -17.77
CA SER A 530 -7.14 2.78 -16.63
C SER A 530 -7.97 4.06 -16.77
N ASP A 531 -9.17 4.08 -16.21
CA ASP A 531 -9.97 5.31 -16.01
C ASP A 531 -9.23 6.29 -15.07
N ALA A 532 -8.40 5.77 -14.16
CA ALA A 532 -7.56 6.56 -13.26
C ALA A 532 -6.55 7.43 -14.02
N ALA A 533 -5.87 6.88 -15.03
CA ALA A 533 -4.95 7.64 -15.86
C ALA A 533 -5.67 8.72 -16.68
N TRP A 534 -6.88 8.44 -17.17
CA TRP A 534 -7.72 9.47 -17.81
C TRP A 534 -8.04 10.62 -16.84
N ALA A 535 -8.37 10.32 -15.58
CA ALA A 535 -8.59 11.34 -14.55
C ALA A 535 -7.31 12.16 -14.24
N VAL A 536 -6.14 11.52 -14.18
CA VAL A 536 -4.84 12.21 -14.01
C VAL A 536 -4.55 13.14 -15.19
N TRP A 537 -4.77 12.70 -16.43
CA TRP A 537 -4.58 13.56 -17.60
C TRP A 537 -5.63 14.69 -17.68
N GLN A 538 -6.89 14.47 -17.30
CA GLN A 538 -7.90 15.52 -17.18
C GLN A 538 -7.54 16.57 -16.11
N TYR A 539 -7.01 16.14 -14.96
CA TYR A 539 -6.48 17.04 -13.93
C TYR A 539 -5.31 17.89 -14.48
N VAL A 540 -4.37 17.28 -15.19
CA VAL A 540 -3.27 18.01 -15.86
C VAL A 540 -3.81 19.02 -16.89
N LEU A 541 -4.76 18.64 -17.73
CA LEU A 541 -5.35 19.50 -18.76
C LEU A 541 -6.32 20.57 -18.22
N SER A 542 -6.71 20.51 -16.94
CA SER A 542 -7.58 21.54 -16.33
C SER A 542 -6.89 22.90 -16.16
N ASP A 543 -5.56 22.91 -16.17
CA ASP A 543 -4.71 24.06 -15.87
C ASP A 543 -4.13 24.67 -17.16
N PRO A 544 -4.29 25.99 -17.39
CA PRO A 544 -3.74 26.64 -18.58
C PRO A 544 -2.21 26.57 -18.66
N ASP A 545 -1.52 26.71 -17.53
CA ASP A 545 -0.06 26.71 -17.46
C ASP A 545 0.52 25.32 -17.82
N ALA A 546 -0.12 24.24 -17.38
CA ALA A 546 0.22 22.87 -17.77
C ALA A 546 -0.04 22.59 -19.26
N ARG A 547 -1.16 23.09 -19.80
CA ARG A 547 -1.48 22.96 -21.24
C ARG A 547 -0.52 23.72 -22.14
N ASP A 548 -0.15 24.93 -21.75
CA ASP A 548 0.84 25.74 -22.46
C ASP A 548 2.20 25.02 -22.49
N PHE A 549 2.64 24.49 -21.34
CA PHE A 549 3.87 23.69 -21.23
C PHE A 549 3.84 22.46 -22.15
N LEU A 550 2.75 21.69 -22.12
CA LEU A 550 2.55 20.50 -22.97
C LEU A 550 2.54 20.84 -24.48
N ALA A 551 2.06 22.03 -24.86
CA ALA A 551 2.09 22.54 -26.23
C ALA A 551 3.48 23.04 -26.69
N GLY A 552 4.53 22.87 -25.88
CA GLY A 552 5.91 23.24 -26.21
C GLY A 552 6.35 24.64 -25.74
N LYS A 553 5.48 25.41 -25.08
CA LYS A 553 5.83 26.74 -24.57
C LYS A 553 6.72 26.60 -23.32
N PRO A 554 7.84 27.33 -23.21
CA PRO A 554 8.63 27.35 -21.98
C PRO A 554 7.80 27.89 -20.80
N ASP A 555 8.01 27.31 -19.62
CA ASP A 555 7.44 27.81 -18.37
C ASP A 555 8.11 29.14 -17.90
N PRO A 556 7.65 29.76 -16.80
CA PRO A 556 8.24 31.02 -16.30
C PRO A 556 9.73 31.00 -15.96
N TRP A 557 10.36 29.83 -15.89
CA TRP A 557 11.78 29.63 -15.59
C TRP A 557 12.57 29.03 -16.77
N GLY A 558 11.91 28.80 -17.91
CA GLY A 558 12.50 28.30 -19.14
C GLY A 558 12.47 26.78 -19.32
N MET A 559 11.79 26.02 -18.45
CA MET A 559 11.65 24.57 -18.69
C MET A 559 10.66 24.31 -19.83
N THR A 560 11.04 23.48 -20.80
CA THR A 560 10.16 23.01 -21.88
C THR A 560 9.75 21.54 -21.68
N VAL A 561 8.62 21.13 -22.27
CA VAL A 561 8.27 19.71 -22.31
C VAL A 561 9.32 18.91 -23.09
N ASN A 562 9.48 17.62 -22.78
CA ASN A 562 10.18 16.67 -23.65
C ASN A 562 9.49 16.69 -25.02
N PRO A 563 10.19 17.02 -26.12
CA PRO A 563 9.55 17.17 -27.42
C PRO A 563 9.10 15.84 -28.04
N TRP A 564 9.31 14.67 -27.42
CA TRP A 564 8.60 13.44 -27.82
C TRP A 564 7.20 13.32 -27.18
N SER A 565 6.96 14.10 -26.12
CA SER A 565 5.74 14.08 -25.31
C SER A 565 4.85 15.32 -25.52
N ALA A 566 5.16 16.16 -26.51
CA ALA A 566 4.45 17.42 -26.76
C ALA A 566 3.09 17.21 -27.45
N THR A 567 2.11 18.07 -27.15
CA THR A 567 0.70 17.97 -27.59
C THR A 567 0.37 18.86 -28.79
N THR A 568 1.37 19.21 -29.60
CA THR A 568 1.25 19.97 -30.85
C THR A 568 2.18 19.38 -31.90
N ASP A 569 1.78 19.35 -33.17
CA ASP A 569 2.57 18.75 -34.25
C ASP A 569 3.89 19.51 -34.47
N GLU A 570 3.90 20.83 -34.24
CA GLU A 570 5.08 21.69 -34.39
C GLU A 570 6.11 21.51 -33.28
N ALA A 571 5.70 21.09 -32.08
CA ALA A 571 6.61 20.83 -30.96
C ALA A 571 6.97 19.34 -30.83
N ASN A 572 6.19 18.42 -31.40
CA ASN A 572 6.47 17.00 -31.28
C ASN A 572 7.49 16.51 -32.33
N THR A 573 8.62 15.98 -31.86
CA THR A 573 9.73 15.49 -32.72
C THR A 573 9.35 14.26 -33.55
N SER A 574 8.27 13.54 -33.20
CA SER A 574 7.71 12.48 -34.04
C SER A 574 6.94 13.00 -35.26
N GLY A 575 6.60 14.29 -35.29
CA GLY A 575 5.72 14.90 -36.30
C GLY A 575 4.22 14.65 -36.08
N ALA A 576 3.83 14.13 -34.91
CA ALA A 576 2.44 13.96 -34.50
C ALA A 576 2.26 14.34 -33.01
N ALA A 577 1.25 15.14 -32.70
CA ALA A 577 0.90 15.54 -31.34
C ALA A 577 0.54 14.34 -30.45
N LEU A 578 1.01 14.37 -29.20
CA LEU A 578 0.52 13.46 -28.17
C LEU A 578 -0.95 13.79 -27.85
N ALA A 579 -1.86 12.93 -28.30
CA ALA A 579 -3.28 13.02 -27.96
C ALA A 579 -3.49 12.81 -26.45
N LEU A 580 -4.05 13.83 -25.78
CA LEU A 580 -4.48 13.80 -24.38
C LEU A 580 -5.91 14.38 -24.28
N PRO A 581 -6.74 13.93 -23.33
CA PRO A 581 -6.46 12.88 -22.34
C PRO A 581 -6.45 11.49 -22.99
N ARG A 582 -5.88 10.52 -22.27
CA ARG A 582 -5.75 9.11 -22.69
C ARG A 582 -5.82 8.20 -21.47
N GLU A 583 -5.98 6.91 -21.69
CA GLU A 583 -6.20 5.92 -20.61
C GLU A 583 -4.90 5.36 -20.03
N ASP A 584 -3.73 5.79 -20.50
CA ASP A 584 -2.42 5.21 -20.16
C ASP A 584 -1.30 6.29 -20.04
N PHE A 585 -0.12 5.91 -19.57
CA PHE A 585 1.02 6.80 -19.37
C PHE A 585 2.18 6.47 -20.33
N PRO A 586 2.26 7.08 -21.52
CA PRO A 586 3.24 6.69 -22.53
C PRO A 586 4.66 7.21 -22.23
N LYS A 587 5.61 6.29 -22.04
CA LYS A 587 7.06 6.58 -22.14
C LYS A 587 7.44 6.79 -23.61
N ALA A 588 7.15 7.98 -24.13
CA ALA A 588 7.16 8.30 -25.57
C ALA A 588 8.55 8.56 -26.17
N ASP A 589 9.56 8.89 -25.35
CA ASP A 589 10.90 9.22 -25.81
C ASP A 589 11.67 7.96 -26.28
N PRO A 590 12.11 7.86 -27.56
CA PRO A 590 12.86 6.73 -28.10
C PRO A 590 14.34 6.72 -27.67
N VAL A 591 14.76 7.56 -26.73
CA VAL A 591 16.13 7.64 -26.23
C VAL A 591 16.70 6.27 -25.83
N GLU A 592 17.89 5.98 -26.36
CA GLU A 592 18.69 4.82 -25.99
C GLU A 592 20.15 5.25 -25.71
N GLN A 593 20.66 4.83 -24.56
CA GLN A 593 22.10 4.70 -24.33
C GLN A 593 22.58 3.42 -25.01
N ALA A 594 23.38 3.56 -26.06
CA ALA A 594 23.89 2.42 -26.83
C ALA A 594 24.75 1.47 -25.98
N ALA A 595 24.75 0.19 -26.38
CA ALA A 595 25.58 -0.84 -25.74
C ALA A 595 27.08 -0.56 -25.88
N THR A 596 27.86 -1.06 -24.92
CA THR A 596 29.33 -0.94 -24.87
C THR A 596 29.98 -2.30 -24.62
N SER A 597 31.31 -2.37 -24.61
CA SER A 597 32.04 -3.57 -24.19
C SER A 597 31.88 -3.94 -22.70
N ALA A 598 31.32 -3.03 -21.89
CA ALA A 598 31.20 -3.18 -20.43
C ALA A 598 29.75 -3.14 -19.92
N ALA A 599 28.77 -2.88 -20.78
CA ALA A 599 27.36 -2.74 -20.40
C ALA A 599 26.42 -2.90 -21.62
N GLY A 600 25.20 -3.42 -21.41
CA GLY A 600 24.15 -3.50 -22.44
C GLY A 600 23.57 -2.14 -22.84
N PRO A 601 22.58 -2.12 -23.77
CA PRO A 601 21.84 -0.91 -24.10
C PRO A 601 20.82 -0.57 -22.99
N VAL A 602 20.51 0.72 -22.84
CA VAL A 602 19.50 1.21 -21.88
C VAL A 602 18.59 2.21 -22.57
N ASN A 603 17.34 1.81 -22.83
CA ASN A 603 16.26 2.70 -23.24
C ASN A 603 15.50 3.25 -22.03
N LEU A 604 14.53 4.15 -22.26
CA LEU A 604 13.74 4.77 -21.19
C LEU A 604 13.01 3.76 -20.27
N VAL A 605 12.52 2.63 -20.78
CA VAL A 605 11.82 1.60 -19.98
C VAL A 605 12.81 0.78 -19.14
N THR A 606 13.99 0.47 -19.69
CA THR A 606 15.08 -0.17 -18.94
C THR A 606 15.65 0.76 -17.86
N TRP A 607 15.71 2.06 -18.13
CA TRP A 607 16.17 3.07 -17.17
C TRP A 607 15.17 3.23 -16.02
N ARG A 608 13.90 3.47 -16.34
CA ARG A 608 12.81 3.70 -15.39
C ARG A 608 11.57 2.90 -15.83
N PRO A 609 11.32 1.72 -15.25
CA PRO A 609 10.24 0.84 -15.65
C PRO A 609 8.86 1.36 -15.24
N TYR A 610 7.82 0.66 -15.68
CA TYR A 610 6.47 0.77 -15.12
C TYR A 610 6.35 -0.07 -13.83
N VAL A 611 5.38 0.27 -12.97
CA VAL A 611 4.85 -0.66 -11.95
C VAL A 611 3.66 -1.43 -12.52
N ASN A 612 3.27 -2.56 -11.91
CA ASN A 612 2.19 -3.40 -12.46
C ASN A 612 0.81 -2.74 -12.34
N ASP A 613 0.59 -2.03 -11.24
CA ASP A 613 -0.71 -1.55 -10.74
C ASP A 613 -0.47 -0.39 -9.75
N PHE A 614 -1.53 0.28 -9.30
CA PHE A 614 -1.43 1.39 -8.33
C PHE A 614 -1.06 0.89 -6.91
N ASP A 615 -1.31 -0.38 -6.56
CA ASP A 615 -0.87 -1.02 -5.30
C ASP A 615 0.67 -1.08 -5.22
N SER A 616 1.31 -1.58 -6.29
CA SER A 616 2.75 -1.67 -6.45
C SER A 616 3.43 -0.31 -6.26
N GLY A 617 2.85 0.78 -6.78
CA GLY A 617 3.38 2.14 -6.62
C GLY A 617 3.51 2.59 -5.15
N ALA A 618 2.52 2.32 -4.32
CA ALA A 618 2.61 2.59 -2.88
C ALA A 618 3.47 1.57 -2.13
N TYR A 619 3.53 0.31 -2.58
CA TYR A 619 4.40 -0.71 -1.98
C TYR A 619 5.89 -0.41 -2.19
N ASP A 620 6.30 -0.04 -3.41
CA ASP A 620 7.67 0.41 -3.70
C ASP A 620 7.98 1.72 -2.94
N THR A 621 7.00 2.62 -2.82
CA THR A 621 7.11 3.84 -1.97
C THR A 621 7.31 3.51 -0.48
N LEU A 622 6.59 2.54 0.08
CA LEU A 622 6.78 2.06 1.46
C LEU A 622 8.20 1.54 1.68
N ARG A 623 8.75 0.85 0.68
CA ARG A 623 10.08 0.24 0.73
C ARG A 623 11.23 1.20 0.43
N GLY A 624 10.95 2.42 -0.06
CA GLY A 624 11.99 3.33 -0.55
C GLY A 624 12.66 2.84 -1.84
N ASP A 625 11.96 2.02 -2.63
CA ASP A 625 12.46 1.47 -3.88
C ASP A 625 12.05 2.37 -5.06
N GLY A 626 13.01 3.08 -5.65
CA GLY A 626 12.76 3.95 -6.80
C GLY A 626 12.70 3.22 -8.15
N LEU A 627 12.76 1.88 -8.13
CA LEU A 627 13.01 1.00 -9.29
C LEU A 627 14.17 1.51 -10.15
N ILE A 628 15.28 1.83 -9.49
CA ILE A 628 16.52 2.28 -10.14
C ILE A 628 17.23 1.09 -10.78
N LEU A 629 17.75 1.31 -11.99
CA LEU A 629 18.59 0.35 -12.71
C LEU A 629 19.89 0.07 -11.91
N GLY A 630 20.13 -1.19 -11.57
CA GLY A 630 21.34 -1.61 -10.86
C GLY A 630 22.54 -1.84 -11.79
N ASP A 631 23.68 -2.21 -11.22
CA ASP A 631 24.92 -2.43 -11.96
C ASP A 631 24.81 -3.53 -13.04
N TRP A 632 25.63 -3.41 -14.08
CA TRP A 632 25.76 -4.44 -15.10
C TRP A 632 26.48 -5.68 -14.54
N ASN A 633 25.86 -6.85 -14.66
CA ASN A 633 26.44 -8.12 -14.27
C ASN A 633 26.88 -8.93 -15.53
N PRO A 634 28.17 -8.91 -15.89
CA PRO A 634 28.70 -9.68 -17.03
C PRO A 634 28.81 -11.18 -16.75
N LEU A 635 28.60 -11.64 -15.51
CA LEU A 635 28.66 -13.04 -15.09
C LEU A 635 27.28 -13.71 -15.01
N SER A 636 26.19 -12.93 -15.16
CA SER A 636 24.87 -13.51 -15.40
C SER A 636 24.82 -14.20 -16.77
N VAL A 637 23.96 -15.21 -16.91
CA VAL A 637 23.73 -15.92 -18.17
C VAL A 637 22.24 -15.83 -18.54
N PRO A 638 21.85 -15.03 -19.56
CA PRO A 638 22.68 -14.06 -20.28
C PRO A 638 23.11 -12.87 -19.38
N PRO A 639 24.17 -12.13 -19.77
CA PRO A 639 24.57 -10.89 -19.12
C PRO A 639 23.42 -9.87 -19.09
N LYS A 640 23.25 -9.18 -17.96
CA LYS A 640 22.13 -8.26 -17.71
C LYS A 640 22.46 -7.25 -16.62
N TYR A 641 21.66 -6.19 -16.54
CA TYR A 641 21.62 -5.33 -15.37
C TYR A 641 20.98 -6.06 -14.18
N ALA A 642 21.47 -5.76 -12.97
CA ALA A 642 20.83 -6.13 -11.71
C ALA A 642 19.68 -5.15 -11.37
N LYS A 643 18.87 -5.50 -10.37
CA LYS A 643 18.08 -4.47 -9.66
C LYS A 643 19.01 -3.72 -8.71
N ALA A 644 18.88 -2.40 -8.60
CA ALA A 644 19.54 -1.67 -7.52
C ALA A 644 18.98 -2.10 -6.16
N ASP A 645 19.72 -1.86 -5.08
CA ASP A 645 19.17 -1.99 -3.73
C ASP A 645 18.22 -0.83 -3.42
N ARG A 646 17.11 -1.13 -2.74
CA ARG A 646 16.16 -0.12 -2.26
C ARG A 646 16.88 0.88 -1.32
N ASN A 647 16.48 2.15 -1.36
CA ASN A 647 17.08 3.14 -0.47
C ASN A 647 16.62 2.87 0.97
N LEU A 648 17.60 2.73 1.86
CA LEU A 648 17.36 2.66 3.30
C LEU A 648 16.71 3.98 3.79
N PRO A 649 15.93 3.95 4.89
CA PRO A 649 15.53 5.16 5.59
C PRO A 649 16.74 6.06 5.89
N GLY A 650 16.51 7.37 5.79
CA GLY A 650 17.55 8.40 5.77
C GLY A 650 18.21 8.62 4.41
N ARG A 651 17.78 7.91 3.35
CA ARG A 651 18.26 8.07 1.95
C ARG A 651 17.14 7.87 0.90
N GLN A 652 15.88 7.71 1.29
CA GLN A 652 14.76 7.45 0.38
C GLN A 652 14.52 8.61 -0.58
N SER A 653 14.07 8.30 -1.79
CA SER A 653 13.91 9.27 -2.90
C SER A 653 12.92 8.75 -3.95
N VAL A 654 11.71 8.39 -3.52
CA VAL A 654 10.66 7.77 -4.36
C VAL A 654 9.46 8.69 -4.53
N LEU A 655 8.99 8.79 -5.78
CA LEU A 655 7.67 9.28 -6.17
C LEU A 655 6.95 8.20 -6.99
N ALA A 656 5.68 7.93 -6.70
CA ALA A 656 4.87 6.97 -7.45
C ALA A 656 3.41 7.42 -7.56
N LEU A 657 2.75 7.11 -8.67
CA LEU A 657 1.29 7.07 -8.70
C LEU A 657 0.80 5.86 -7.90
N THR A 658 -0.25 6.07 -7.12
CA THR A 658 -0.98 5.03 -6.39
C THR A 658 -2.48 5.39 -6.30
N ASP A 659 -3.28 4.59 -5.62
CA ASP A 659 -4.65 4.91 -5.23
C ASP A 659 -4.74 5.19 -3.72
N THR A 660 -5.80 5.84 -3.28
CA THR A 660 -5.96 6.24 -1.86
C THR A 660 -6.11 5.07 -0.89
N ALA A 661 -6.66 3.93 -1.31
CA ALA A 661 -6.75 2.73 -0.47
C ALA A 661 -5.40 1.97 -0.38
N SER A 662 -4.54 2.10 -1.38
CA SER A 662 -3.14 1.66 -1.33
C SER A 662 -2.26 2.58 -0.50
N ALA A 663 -2.43 3.90 -0.64
CA ALA A 663 -1.76 4.87 0.20
C ALA A 663 -2.06 4.63 1.69
N ALA A 664 -3.34 4.41 2.03
CA ALA A 664 -3.78 4.08 3.39
C ALA A 664 -3.22 2.74 3.89
N ARG A 665 -3.38 1.63 3.14
CA ARG A 665 -2.85 0.29 3.51
C ARG A 665 -1.36 0.34 3.84
N TYR A 666 -0.57 1.05 3.04
CA TYR A 666 0.88 1.10 3.21
C TYR A 666 1.35 2.27 4.11
N GLN A 667 0.42 3.07 4.63
CA GLN A 667 0.66 4.27 5.44
C GLN A 667 1.75 5.18 4.82
N VAL A 668 1.70 5.33 3.49
CA VAL A 668 2.60 6.19 2.72
C VAL A 668 2.01 7.60 2.60
N VAL A 669 2.87 8.60 2.68
CA VAL A 669 2.47 10.00 2.58
C VAL A 669 2.14 10.32 1.13
N THR A 670 1.00 10.97 0.89
CA THR A 670 0.59 11.46 -0.43
C THR A 670 0.95 12.92 -0.63
N ALA A 671 1.30 13.32 -1.86
CA ALA A 671 1.49 14.72 -2.21
C ALA A 671 0.18 15.50 -2.16
N VAL A 672 0.28 16.75 -1.72
CA VAL A 672 -0.81 17.72 -1.65
C VAL A 672 -1.02 18.33 -3.03
N LEU A 673 -2.20 18.16 -3.61
CA LEU A 673 -2.47 18.55 -5.00
C LEU A 673 -3.23 19.89 -5.08
N ARG A 674 -2.85 20.74 -6.04
CA ARG A 674 -3.54 22.02 -6.28
C ARG A 674 -4.85 21.79 -7.04
N ASN A 675 -5.99 21.91 -6.37
CA ASN A 675 -7.31 21.72 -6.97
C ASN A 675 -7.76 22.91 -7.88
N PRO A 676 -8.87 22.78 -8.63
CA PRO A 676 -9.38 23.84 -9.52
C PRO A 676 -9.78 25.14 -8.82
N ALA A 677 -10.05 25.11 -7.51
CA ALA A 677 -10.24 26.30 -6.68
C ALA A 677 -8.90 26.96 -6.26
N GLY A 678 -7.77 26.50 -6.81
CA GLY A 678 -6.42 26.99 -6.59
C GLY A 678 -5.78 26.57 -5.27
N GLN A 679 -6.45 25.76 -4.45
CA GLN A 679 -6.04 25.36 -3.10
C GLN A 679 -5.22 24.06 -3.13
N PHE A 680 -4.23 23.93 -2.25
CA PHE A 680 -3.52 22.67 -2.05
C PHE A 680 -4.31 21.79 -1.07
N VAL A 681 -4.75 20.61 -1.53
CA VAL A 681 -5.62 19.69 -0.78
C VAL A 681 -5.00 18.28 -0.69
N GLU A 682 -5.10 17.66 0.48
CA GLU A 682 -4.63 16.30 0.78
C GLU A 682 -5.69 15.25 0.42
N ALA A 683 -5.29 13.98 0.29
CA ALA A 683 -6.16 12.88 -0.13
C ALA A 683 -6.90 12.22 1.05
N THR A 684 -7.74 12.98 1.77
CA THR A 684 -8.48 12.50 2.95
C THR A 684 -9.91 12.10 2.60
N SER A 685 -10.58 11.38 3.50
CA SER A 685 -12.00 11.02 3.35
C SER A 685 -12.91 12.25 3.23
N GLU A 686 -12.60 13.34 3.92
CA GLU A 686 -13.34 14.59 3.90
C GLU A 686 -13.16 15.34 2.57
N SER A 687 -11.93 15.41 2.05
CA SER A 687 -11.65 16.12 0.79
C SER A 687 -12.11 15.34 -0.44
N MET A 688 -12.06 14.01 -0.39
CA MET A 688 -12.72 13.15 -1.37
C MET A 688 -14.25 13.24 -1.28
N ALA A 689 -14.84 13.35 -0.08
CA ALA A 689 -16.27 13.61 0.06
C ALA A 689 -16.68 14.99 -0.51
N ALA A 690 -15.85 16.02 -0.30
CA ALA A 690 -16.04 17.34 -0.89
C ALA A 690 -15.93 17.32 -2.42
N ALA A 691 -15.02 16.51 -2.98
CA ALA A 691 -14.95 16.29 -4.42
C ALA A 691 -16.18 15.54 -4.96
N ALA A 692 -16.63 14.49 -4.27
CA ALA A 692 -17.85 13.74 -4.61
C ALA A 692 -19.11 14.63 -4.62
N ALA A 693 -19.20 15.59 -3.69
CA ALA A 693 -20.28 16.59 -3.65
C ALA A 693 -20.21 17.61 -4.80
N ALA A 694 -19.05 17.75 -5.46
CA ALA A 694 -18.84 18.62 -6.62
C ALA A 694 -18.94 17.88 -7.98
N MET A 695 -19.15 16.55 -7.97
CA MET A 695 -19.22 15.76 -9.21
C MET A 695 -20.45 16.10 -10.05
N THR A 696 -20.25 16.26 -11.35
CA THR A 696 -21.30 16.52 -12.34
C THR A 696 -21.69 15.23 -13.06
N ALA A 697 -22.94 15.16 -13.54
CA ALA A 697 -23.37 14.06 -14.41
C ALA A 697 -22.65 14.12 -15.77
N ASP A 698 -22.33 12.96 -16.34
CA ASP A 698 -21.74 12.88 -17.67
C ASP A 698 -22.71 13.41 -18.75
N PRO A 699 -22.26 14.24 -19.72
CA PRO A 699 -23.14 14.85 -20.73
C PRO A 699 -23.83 13.86 -21.68
N GLN A 700 -23.29 12.64 -21.82
CA GLN A 700 -23.78 11.58 -22.70
C GLN A 700 -24.49 10.47 -21.93
N GLN A 701 -24.10 10.24 -20.65
CA GLN A 701 -24.67 9.23 -19.77
C GLN A 701 -25.01 9.78 -18.37
N ALA A 702 -26.19 10.39 -18.23
CA ALA A 702 -26.64 11.03 -16.98
C ALA A 702 -26.83 10.09 -15.75
N GLN A 703 -26.55 8.79 -15.89
CA GLN A 703 -26.40 7.85 -14.76
C GLN A 703 -25.03 7.95 -14.09
N VAL A 704 -23.98 8.22 -14.87
CA VAL A 704 -22.59 8.34 -14.43
C VAL A 704 -22.32 9.78 -14.00
N PHE A 705 -21.56 9.93 -12.91
CA PHE A 705 -21.07 11.19 -12.40
C PHE A 705 -19.55 11.11 -12.33
N GLY A 706 -18.88 12.25 -12.50
CA GLY A 706 -17.43 12.33 -12.40
C GLY A 706 -16.99 13.69 -11.89
N PHE A 707 -15.75 13.76 -11.38
CA PHE A 707 -15.13 15.03 -11.03
C PHE A 707 -14.58 15.67 -12.31
N ASP A 708 -15.36 16.55 -12.93
CA ASP A 708 -14.88 17.44 -14.00
C ASP A 708 -14.13 18.62 -13.36
N PRO A 709 -12.78 18.67 -13.45
CA PRO A 709 -11.99 19.75 -12.86
C PRO A 709 -12.21 21.10 -13.57
N THR A 710 -12.81 21.10 -14.76
CA THR A 710 -13.16 22.32 -15.51
C THR A 710 -14.55 22.86 -15.14
N SER A 711 -15.35 22.12 -14.37
CA SER A 711 -16.70 22.52 -13.96
C SER A 711 -16.69 23.69 -12.96
N ASP A 712 -17.76 24.49 -12.95
CA ASP A 712 -17.91 25.56 -11.97
C ASP A 712 -18.13 25.04 -10.54
N ALA A 713 -18.63 23.81 -10.39
CA ALA A 713 -18.70 23.11 -9.12
C ALA A 713 -17.31 22.81 -8.56
N ALA A 714 -16.41 22.24 -9.36
CA ALA A 714 -15.03 21.95 -8.96
C ALA A 714 -14.22 23.22 -8.65
N LYS A 715 -14.42 24.30 -9.42
CA LYS A 715 -13.80 25.62 -9.15
C LYS A 715 -14.29 26.27 -7.85
N ALA A 716 -15.53 25.99 -7.42
CA ALA A 716 -16.08 26.49 -6.17
C ALA A 716 -15.72 25.61 -4.95
N ALA A 717 -15.41 24.33 -5.17
CA ALA A 717 -15.15 23.35 -4.12
C ALA A 717 -13.72 23.46 -3.55
N THR A 718 -13.47 24.49 -2.74
CA THR A 718 -12.14 24.79 -2.15
C THR A 718 -11.49 23.62 -1.42
N GLY A 719 -12.26 22.73 -0.79
CA GLY A 719 -11.78 21.54 -0.09
C GLY A 719 -11.77 20.23 -0.90
N ALA A 720 -12.11 20.25 -2.19
CA ALA A 720 -12.15 19.03 -3.02
C ALA A 720 -10.75 18.52 -3.36
N TYR A 721 -10.51 17.21 -3.20
CA TYR A 721 -9.31 16.55 -3.71
C TYR A 721 -9.46 16.22 -5.21
N PRO A 722 -8.56 16.69 -6.09
CA PRO A 722 -8.85 16.80 -7.52
C PRO A 722 -8.74 15.49 -8.33
N LEU A 723 -8.23 14.41 -7.74
CA LEU A 723 -8.12 13.08 -8.36
C LEU A 723 -9.12 12.06 -7.78
N THR A 724 -10.17 12.54 -7.12
CA THR A 724 -11.25 11.70 -6.59
C THR A 724 -12.10 11.14 -7.73
N VAL A 725 -12.29 9.83 -7.77
CA VAL A 725 -13.11 9.12 -8.76
C VAL A 725 -14.16 8.21 -8.11
N PRO A 726 -15.39 8.16 -8.64
CA PRO A 726 -16.39 7.18 -8.24
C PRO A 726 -16.24 5.88 -9.04
N VAL A 727 -16.45 4.73 -8.42
CA VAL A 727 -16.48 3.44 -9.13
C VAL A 727 -17.92 2.94 -9.22
N TYR A 728 -18.36 2.64 -10.45
CA TYR A 728 -19.63 2.05 -10.80
C TYR A 728 -19.49 0.57 -11.12
N ALA A 729 -20.42 -0.23 -10.61
CA ALA A 729 -20.73 -1.54 -11.15
C ALA A 729 -21.73 -1.37 -12.32
N ALA A 730 -21.45 -1.96 -13.48
CA ALA A 730 -22.22 -1.76 -14.70
C ALA A 730 -22.42 -3.05 -15.51
N VAL A 731 -23.65 -3.31 -15.95
CA VAL A 731 -24.01 -4.40 -16.89
C VAL A 731 -25.29 -4.04 -17.64
N ASN A 732 -25.47 -4.58 -18.84
CA ASN A 732 -26.72 -4.46 -19.59
C ASN A 732 -27.85 -5.26 -18.89
N PRO A 733 -28.98 -4.64 -18.50
CA PRO A 733 -30.11 -5.36 -17.90
C PRO A 733 -30.72 -6.43 -18.81
N ARG A 734 -30.54 -6.33 -20.13
CA ARG A 734 -30.98 -7.34 -21.10
C ARG A 734 -30.01 -8.53 -21.23
N MET A 735 -29.01 -8.65 -20.35
CA MET A 735 -28.18 -9.85 -20.27
C MET A 735 -29.05 -11.11 -20.05
N GLU A 736 -28.84 -12.13 -20.87
CA GLU A 736 -29.73 -13.29 -21.05
C GLU A 736 -29.84 -14.15 -19.77
N ASP A 737 -28.76 -14.28 -19.00
CA ASP A 737 -28.72 -15.05 -17.74
C ASP A 737 -29.33 -14.28 -16.56
N ALA A 738 -30.50 -14.73 -16.11
CA ALA A 738 -31.23 -14.12 -15.00
C ALA A 738 -30.62 -14.40 -13.61
N ASP A 739 -29.98 -15.56 -13.42
CA ASP A 739 -29.36 -15.91 -12.14
C ASP A 739 -28.05 -15.13 -11.95
N LEU A 740 -27.33 -14.88 -13.05
CA LEU A 740 -26.16 -14.00 -13.09
C LEU A 740 -26.56 -12.54 -12.81
N ARG A 741 -27.63 -12.03 -13.43
CA ARG A 741 -28.18 -10.69 -13.11
C ARG A 741 -28.62 -10.58 -11.65
N ALA A 742 -29.30 -11.59 -11.10
CA ALA A 742 -29.71 -11.61 -9.70
C ALA A 742 -28.50 -11.63 -8.75
N SER A 743 -27.42 -12.35 -9.12
CA SER A 743 -26.15 -12.36 -8.37
C SER A 743 -25.51 -10.96 -8.37
N TYR A 744 -25.35 -10.33 -9.53
CA TYR A 744 -24.80 -8.98 -9.64
C TYR A 744 -25.64 -7.94 -8.88
N ALA A 745 -26.97 -8.05 -8.91
CA ALA A 745 -27.85 -7.21 -8.10
C ALA A 745 -27.67 -7.44 -6.58
N ALA A 746 -27.42 -8.67 -6.14
CA ALA A 746 -27.10 -8.96 -4.73
C ALA A 746 -25.75 -8.35 -4.32
N PHE A 747 -24.72 -8.47 -5.16
CA PHE A 747 -23.42 -7.81 -4.96
C PHE A 747 -23.56 -6.29 -4.85
N ILE A 748 -24.25 -5.65 -5.80
CA ILE A 748 -24.47 -4.19 -5.79
C ILE A 748 -25.21 -3.74 -4.53
N ARG A 749 -26.24 -4.47 -4.09
CA ARG A 749 -26.97 -4.13 -2.85
C ARG A 749 -26.09 -4.28 -1.61
N PHE A 750 -25.24 -5.31 -1.51
CA PHE A 750 -24.28 -5.40 -0.40
C PHE A 750 -23.27 -4.25 -0.45
N ALA A 751 -22.58 -4.08 -1.58
CA ALA A 751 -21.56 -3.07 -1.80
C ALA A 751 -22.07 -1.67 -1.48
N SER A 752 -23.30 -1.32 -1.88
CA SER A 752 -23.91 0.00 -1.62
C SER A 752 -24.66 0.14 -0.29
N THR A 753 -24.66 -0.88 0.58
CA THR A 753 -25.26 -0.80 1.93
C THR A 753 -24.27 -1.21 3.02
N THR A 754 -24.27 -2.47 3.47
CA THR A 754 -23.36 -2.97 4.52
C THR A 754 -21.88 -2.82 4.13
N GLY A 755 -21.56 -2.93 2.84
CA GLY A 755 -20.22 -2.69 2.32
C GLY A 755 -19.75 -1.23 2.43
N GLN A 756 -20.59 -0.30 2.89
CA GLN A 756 -20.27 1.12 3.11
C GLN A 756 -20.04 1.48 4.58
N ASP A 757 -20.06 0.50 5.49
CA ASP A 757 -19.76 0.71 6.91
C ASP A 757 -18.23 0.74 7.08
N PRO A 758 -17.60 1.86 7.49
CA PRO A 758 -16.14 1.98 7.55
C PRO A 758 -15.49 1.03 8.57
N GLY A 759 -14.31 0.50 8.24
CA GLY A 759 -13.45 -0.20 9.20
C GLY A 759 -12.57 -1.28 8.59
N THR A 760 -11.88 -2.01 9.46
CA THR A 760 -10.90 -3.05 9.08
C THR A 760 -11.45 -4.47 9.17
N SER A 761 -12.69 -4.68 9.60
CA SER A 761 -13.31 -6.00 9.71
C SER A 761 -13.72 -6.56 8.34
N ILE A 762 -13.90 -7.88 8.26
CA ILE A 762 -14.48 -8.55 7.09
C ILE A 762 -15.87 -7.94 6.81
N GLY A 763 -16.12 -7.54 5.56
CA GLY A 763 -17.37 -6.92 5.13
C GLY A 763 -17.40 -5.39 5.19
N GLN A 764 -16.46 -4.74 5.89
CA GLN A 764 -16.41 -3.28 6.04
C GLN A 764 -15.69 -2.60 4.86
N LEU A 765 -15.94 -1.29 4.70
CA LEU A 765 -15.24 -0.43 3.76
C LEU A 765 -13.85 -0.06 4.32
N PRO A 766 -12.74 -0.41 3.65
CA PRO A 766 -11.39 -0.06 4.12
C PRO A 766 -11.12 1.46 4.13
N GLU A 767 -10.03 1.87 4.79
CA GLU A 767 -9.52 3.23 4.70
C GLU A 767 -9.06 3.57 3.27
N GLY A 768 -9.10 4.86 2.91
CA GLY A 768 -8.82 5.35 1.56
C GLY A 768 -10.03 5.34 0.61
N TYR A 769 -11.20 4.89 1.08
CA TYR A 769 -12.49 5.05 0.41
C TYR A 769 -13.39 6.04 1.16
N VAL A 770 -14.35 6.65 0.45
CA VAL A 770 -15.43 7.44 1.03
C VAL A 770 -16.75 6.66 0.98
N PRO A 771 -17.48 6.52 2.10
CA PRO A 771 -18.82 5.95 2.11
C PRO A 771 -19.78 6.71 1.19
N LEU A 772 -20.49 5.97 0.34
CA LEU A 772 -21.46 6.53 -0.60
C LEU A 772 -22.51 7.41 0.12
N PRO A 773 -22.77 8.64 -0.37
CA PRO A 773 -23.89 9.47 0.09
C PRO A 773 -25.25 8.76 -0.07
N GLU A 774 -26.24 9.11 0.75
CA GLU A 774 -27.55 8.43 0.78
C GLU A 774 -28.22 8.33 -0.61
N GLY A 775 -28.35 9.46 -1.32
CA GLY A 775 -28.90 9.49 -2.69
C GLY A 775 -28.06 8.75 -3.74
N TRP A 776 -26.81 8.40 -3.45
CA TRP A 776 -26.01 7.49 -4.28
C TRP A 776 -26.30 6.02 -3.94
N ARG A 777 -26.49 5.68 -2.65
CA ARG A 777 -26.98 4.35 -2.23
C ARG A 777 -28.37 4.06 -2.80
N GLU A 778 -29.24 5.06 -2.90
CA GLU A 778 -30.55 4.93 -3.57
C GLU A 778 -30.42 4.63 -5.07
N ARG A 779 -29.55 5.37 -5.79
CA ARG A 779 -29.26 5.10 -7.22
C ARG A 779 -28.73 3.68 -7.43
N ALA A 780 -27.83 3.22 -6.55
CA ALA A 780 -27.27 1.86 -6.62
C ALA A 780 -28.34 0.77 -6.39
N LYS A 781 -29.24 0.95 -5.42
CA LYS A 781 -30.38 0.05 -5.19
C LYS A 781 -31.31 -0.02 -6.41
N ALA A 782 -31.70 1.14 -6.96
CA ALA A 782 -32.56 1.21 -8.15
C ALA A 782 -31.89 0.54 -9.38
N ALA A 783 -30.60 0.74 -9.57
CA ALA A 783 -29.84 0.07 -10.61
C ALA A 783 -29.73 -1.46 -10.41
N ALA A 784 -29.55 -1.94 -9.17
CA ALA A 784 -29.60 -3.37 -8.85
C ALA A 784 -30.98 -3.99 -9.14
N ASP A 785 -32.06 -3.28 -8.80
CA ASP A 785 -33.43 -3.72 -9.08
C ASP A 785 -33.70 -3.79 -10.59
N ASP A 786 -33.23 -2.81 -11.37
CA ASP A 786 -33.30 -2.83 -12.83
C ASP A 786 -32.52 -4.00 -13.45
N ILE A 787 -31.28 -4.21 -13.01
CA ILE A 787 -30.43 -5.33 -13.46
C ILE A 787 -31.13 -6.66 -13.17
N GLN A 788 -31.59 -6.89 -11.94
CA GLN A 788 -32.27 -8.14 -11.55
C GLN A 788 -33.50 -8.42 -12.41
N ASN A 789 -34.42 -7.45 -12.50
CA ASN A 789 -35.66 -7.56 -13.26
C ASN A 789 -35.43 -7.55 -14.78
N GLY A 790 -34.22 -7.19 -15.22
CA GLY A 790 -33.85 -7.03 -16.62
C GLY A 790 -34.56 -5.86 -17.30
N THR A 791 -34.93 -4.82 -16.53
CA THR A 791 -35.56 -3.60 -17.05
C THR A 791 -34.50 -2.60 -17.51
N VAL A 792 -34.68 -2.09 -18.73
CA VAL A 792 -33.92 -0.93 -19.20
C VAL A 792 -34.65 0.32 -18.68
N PRO A 793 -33.93 1.35 -18.17
CA PRO A 793 -34.55 2.59 -17.74
C PRO A 793 -35.43 3.20 -18.85
N GLY A 794 -36.74 3.24 -18.59
CA GLY A 794 -37.62 4.11 -19.36
C GLY A 794 -37.26 5.57 -19.10
N THR A 795 -37.49 6.46 -20.07
CA THR A 795 -37.30 7.90 -19.93
C THR A 795 -38.37 8.53 -19.04
N ALA A 796 -38.31 8.20 -17.75
CA ALA A 796 -39.10 8.81 -16.69
C ALA A 796 -38.61 10.24 -16.47
N THR A 797 -39.20 11.19 -17.19
CA THR A 797 -39.07 12.63 -16.92
C THR A 797 -39.27 12.87 -15.42
N PRO A 798 -38.34 13.55 -14.72
CA PRO A 798 -38.50 13.81 -13.29
C PRO A 798 -39.80 14.57 -13.04
N SER A 799 -40.73 13.95 -12.31
CA SER A 799 -41.83 14.71 -11.71
C SER A 799 -41.22 15.67 -10.68
N PRO A 800 -41.53 16.98 -10.72
CA PRO A 800 -40.94 17.93 -9.78
C PRO A 800 -41.25 17.55 -8.33
N VAL A 801 -40.21 17.22 -7.56
CA VAL A 801 -40.31 17.08 -6.11
C VAL A 801 -40.58 18.47 -5.55
N ALA A 802 -41.78 18.67 -4.98
CA ALA A 802 -42.15 19.95 -4.39
C ALA A 802 -41.27 20.22 -3.16
N PRO A 803 -40.59 21.39 -3.07
CA PRO A 803 -39.67 21.66 -1.98
C PRO A 803 -40.43 21.90 -0.66
N THR A 804 -40.25 20.99 0.31
CA THR A 804 -40.62 21.22 1.71
C THR A 804 -39.63 22.22 2.32
N GLY A 805 -39.99 23.50 2.32
CA GLY A 805 -39.07 24.58 2.67
C GLY A 805 -38.76 24.70 4.18
N SER A 806 -37.51 25.05 4.48
CA SER A 806 -37.13 25.77 5.71
C SER A 806 -37.18 27.28 5.46
N GLY A 807 -37.51 28.07 6.48
CA GLY A 807 -37.90 29.49 6.29
C GLY A 807 -36.74 30.46 6.04
N GLY A 808 -36.85 31.25 4.98
CA GLY A 808 -36.03 32.45 4.73
C GLY A 808 -36.87 33.74 4.88
N VAL A 809 -36.28 34.78 5.47
CA VAL A 809 -36.93 36.08 5.73
C VAL A 809 -36.76 37.00 4.49
N PRO A 810 -37.75 37.83 4.09
CA PRO A 810 -37.88 38.26 2.68
C PRO A 810 -37.31 39.64 2.33
N PHE A 811 -37.56 40.05 1.07
CA PHE A 811 -37.44 41.37 0.40
C PHE A 811 -36.23 41.55 -0.56
N PRO A 812 -36.39 42.28 -1.69
CA PRO A 812 -37.60 42.41 -2.52
C PRO A 812 -37.35 42.18 -4.03
N THR A 813 -38.44 42.11 -4.81
CA THR A 813 -38.44 41.74 -6.23
C THR A 813 -38.20 42.90 -7.20
N GLY A 814 -37.51 42.63 -8.32
CA GLY A 814 -37.60 43.39 -9.56
C GLY A 814 -37.28 42.48 -10.76
N GLY A 815 -38.09 42.50 -11.82
CA GLY A 815 -37.94 41.58 -12.96
C GLY A 815 -38.47 42.13 -14.27
N VAL A 816 -38.00 41.55 -15.39
CA VAL A 816 -38.40 41.86 -16.77
C VAL A 816 -38.49 40.54 -17.57
N VAL A 817 -39.18 40.54 -18.72
CA VAL A 817 -39.68 39.34 -19.42
C VAL A 817 -39.17 39.23 -20.87
N GLY A 818 -39.02 37.99 -21.36
CA GLY A 818 -38.76 37.66 -22.77
C GLY A 818 -37.26 37.61 -23.17
N SER A 819 -36.83 36.92 -24.25
CA SER A 819 -37.58 36.15 -25.27
C SER A 819 -36.69 35.09 -25.96
N LYS A 820 -37.31 34.10 -26.62
CA LYS A 820 -36.71 33.14 -27.59
C LYS A 820 -37.64 33.12 -28.83
N PRO A 821 -37.28 32.59 -30.02
CA PRO A 821 -35.97 32.09 -30.48
C PRO A 821 -35.52 32.64 -31.86
N ALA A 822 -34.33 32.22 -32.31
CA ALA A 822 -33.92 32.19 -33.72
C ALA A 822 -33.04 30.95 -33.98
N ALA A 823 -32.93 30.48 -35.22
CA ALA A 823 -32.15 29.30 -35.59
C ALA A 823 -31.47 29.45 -36.96
N ALA A 824 -30.18 29.10 -37.02
CA ALA A 824 -29.32 28.97 -38.19
C ALA A 824 -27.96 28.39 -37.71
N ALA A 825 -27.15 27.68 -38.50
CA ALA A 825 -27.36 26.91 -39.72
C ALA A 825 -26.21 25.89 -39.84
N ALA A 826 -26.37 24.82 -40.63
CA ALA A 826 -25.31 23.83 -40.83
C ALA A 826 -24.36 24.20 -42.00
N PRO A 827 -23.05 23.90 -41.88
CA PRO A 827 -22.18 23.77 -43.04
C PRO A 827 -21.33 22.48 -43.06
N ALA A 828 -21.27 21.85 -44.24
CA ALA A 828 -20.23 20.96 -44.77
C ALA A 828 -19.89 19.64 -44.05
N ALA A 829 -19.53 18.63 -44.86
CA ALA A 829 -19.03 17.34 -44.39
C ALA A 829 -17.50 17.39 -44.16
N ALA A 830 -17.02 16.69 -43.13
CA ALA A 830 -15.59 16.45 -42.93
C ALA A 830 -15.04 15.45 -43.97
N ALA A 831 -13.77 15.62 -44.34
CA ALA A 831 -13.04 14.62 -45.11
C ALA A 831 -12.71 13.38 -44.26
N ALA A 832 -12.41 12.26 -44.91
CA ALA A 832 -12.05 11.03 -44.21
C ALA A 832 -10.78 11.21 -43.36
N ALA A 833 -10.78 10.68 -42.14
CA ALA A 833 -9.61 10.62 -41.29
C ALA A 833 -8.51 9.73 -41.94
N PRO A 834 -7.22 10.05 -41.75
CA PRO A 834 -6.15 9.12 -42.08
C PRO A 834 -6.28 7.86 -41.21
N ALA A 835 -6.10 6.69 -41.83
CA ALA A 835 -6.12 5.43 -41.09
C ALA A 835 -4.82 5.24 -40.29
N ASP A 836 -4.93 4.57 -39.14
CA ASP A 836 -3.79 4.25 -38.28
C ASP A 836 -2.68 3.47 -39.02
N PRO A 837 -1.40 3.68 -38.67
CA PRO A 837 -0.31 2.90 -39.25
C PRO A 837 -0.45 1.42 -38.89
N THR A 838 -0.78 0.59 -39.89
CA THR A 838 -0.93 -0.86 -39.71
C THR A 838 0.32 -1.48 -39.11
N ALA A 839 0.18 -2.13 -37.95
CA ALA A 839 1.27 -2.81 -37.27
C ALA A 839 1.91 -3.87 -38.17
N THR A 840 3.21 -3.72 -38.44
CA THR A 840 4.00 -4.63 -39.30
C THR A 840 4.59 -5.83 -38.56
N GLY A 841 4.50 -5.83 -37.22
CA GLY A 841 4.79 -7.00 -36.40
C GLY A 841 3.65 -8.01 -36.47
N SER A 842 3.98 -9.30 -36.61
CA SER A 842 2.99 -10.37 -36.42
C SER A 842 2.43 -10.29 -35.00
N ALA A 843 1.11 -10.23 -34.86
CA ALA A 843 0.48 -10.24 -33.55
C ALA A 843 0.94 -11.47 -32.75
N ALA A 844 1.45 -11.24 -31.54
CA ALA A 844 1.69 -12.34 -30.61
C ALA A 844 0.35 -13.06 -30.38
N THR A 845 0.29 -14.35 -30.70
CA THR A 845 -0.92 -15.15 -30.49
C THR A 845 -1.31 -15.06 -29.03
N ALA A 846 -2.55 -14.63 -28.76
CA ALA A 846 -3.08 -14.57 -27.40
C ALA A 846 -2.81 -15.90 -26.71
N LEU A 847 -2.14 -15.86 -25.56
CA LEU A 847 -1.76 -17.07 -24.82
C LEU A 847 -2.97 -17.61 -24.04
N ALA A 848 -4.02 -17.95 -24.78
CA ALA A 848 -5.05 -18.85 -24.32
C ALA A 848 -4.33 -20.15 -23.94
N GLY A 849 -4.24 -20.40 -22.63
CA GLY A 849 -3.83 -21.72 -22.15
C GLY A 849 -4.70 -22.75 -22.84
N ALA A 850 -4.07 -23.78 -23.43
CA ALA A 850 -4.80 -24.83 -24.11
C ALA A 850 -5.89 -25.35 -23.18
N THR A 851 -7.08 -25.62 -23.73
CA THR A 851 -8.17 -26.26 -22.98
C THR A 851 -7.59 -27.46 -22.25
N THR A 852 -7.68 -27.45 -20.91
CA THR A 852 -7.24 -28.57 -20.08
C THR A 852 -7.84 -29.84 -20.70
N PRO A 853 -7.04 -30.86 -21.03
CA PRO A 853 -7.58 -32.12 -21.52
C PRO A 853 -8.64 -32.62 -20.54
N ASP A 854 -9.74 -33.18 -21.05
CA ASP A 854 -10.72 -33.86 -20.20
C ASP A 854 -9.97 -34.84 -19.27
N ASP A 855 -10.31 -34.83 -17.98
CA ASP A 855 -9.65 -35.68 -17.00
C ASP A 855 -9.66 -37.14 -17.50
N PRO A 856 -8.50 -37.83 -17.51
CA PRO A 856 -8.40 -39.16 -18.08
C PRO A 856 -9.39 -40.10 -17.38
N ASP A 857 -10.15 -40.89 -18.13
CA ASP A 857 -11.28 -41.66 -17.62
C ASP A 857 -10.87 -42.58 -16.46
N MET A 858 -11.13 -42.11 -15.23
CA MET A 858 -10.65 -42.69 -13.98
C MET A 858 -11.39 -43.97 -13.56
N GLY A 859 -12.17 -44.56 -14.48
CA GLY A 859 -12.68 -45.93 -14.45
C GLY A 859 -13.07 -46.44 -13.06
N ALA A 860 -12.41 -47.52 -12.62
CA ALA A 860 -12.71 -48.17 -11.35
C ALA A 860 -12.31 -47.35 -10.10
N ILE A 861 -11.48 -46.30 -10.22
CA ILE A 861 -11.02 -45.48 -9.09
C ILE A 861 -12.16 -44.57 -8.58
N THR A 862 -13.09 -44.17 -9.45
CA THR A 862 -14.30 -43.42 -9.06
C THR A 862 -15.14 -44.12 -7.98
N TRP A 863 -15.06 -45.46 -7.91
CA TRP A 863 -15.76 -46.27 -6.89
C TRP A 863 -14.98 -46.46 -5.58
N ALA A 864 -13.72 -46.03 -5.49
CA ALA A 864 -12.91 -46.21 -4.28
C ALA A 864 -13.42 -45.36 -3.09
N LEU A 865 -13.87 -44.12 -3.36
CA LEU A 865 -14.45 -43.24 -2.34
C LEU A 865 -15.85 -43.71 -1.86
N PRO A 866 -16.84 -43.98 -2.75
CA PRO A 866 -18.10 -44.60 -2.36
C PRO A 866 -17.91 -45.95 -1.65
N GLY A 867 -17.00 -46.79 -2.15
CA GLY A 867 -16.72 -48.12 -1.60
C GLY A 867 -16.08 -48.08 -0.20
N SER A 868 -15.16 -47.15 0.05
CA SER A 868 -14.55 -46.96 1.38
C SER A 868 -15.52 -46.35 2.40
N VAL A 869 -16.40 -45.44 1.97
CA VAL A 869 -17.50 -44.91 2.82
C VAL A 869 -18.51 -46.01 3.17
N LEU A 870 -18.92 -46.83 2.19
CA LEU A 870 -19.80 -47.98 2.43
C LEU A 870 -19.14 -49.06 3.31
N GLY A 871 -17.85 -49.32 3.12
CA GLY A 871 -17.06 -50.22 3.98
C GLY A 871 -16.93 -49.69 5.42
N GLY A 872 -16.69 -48.39 5.59
CA GLY A 872 -16.65 -47.74 6.90
C GLY A 872 -18.00 -47.82 7.63
N LEU A 873 -19.11 -47.58 6.92
CA LEU A 873 -20.47 -47.75 7.45
C LEU A 873 -20.76 -49.22 7.82
N ALA A 874 -20.40 -50.18 6.96
CA ALA A 874 -20.56 -51.60 7.25
C ALA A 874 -19.80 -52.02 8.52
N CYS A 875 -18.56 -51.56 8.69
CA CYS A 875 -17.78 -51.77 9.92
C CYS A 875 -18.45 -51.12 11.14
N ALA A 876 -18.94 -49.88 11.02
CA ALA A 876 -19.63 -49.18 12.11
C ALA A 876 -20.91 -49.89 12.57
N PHE A 877 -21.66 -50.53 11.66
CA PHE A 877 -22.81 -51.37 12.00
C PHE A 877 -22.42 -52.77 12.53
N ALA A 878 -21.28 -53.32 12.12
CA ALA A 878 -20.82 -54.64 12.56
C ALA A 878 -20.28 -54.65 14.00
N VAL A 879 -19.55 -53.61 14.42
CA VAL A 879 -18.96 -53.48 15.78
C VAL A 879 -19.98 -53.73 16.92
N PRO A 880 -21.16 -53.09 16.97
CA PRO A 880 -22.15 -53.33 18.02
C PRO A 880 -22.84 -54.71 17.96
N LEU A 881 -22.76 -55.42 16.83
CA LEU A 881 -23.25 -56.81 16.71
C LEU A 881 -22.23 -57.81 17.28
N VAL A 882 -20.94 -57.66 16.94
CA VAL A 882 -19.86 -58.50 17.50
C VAL A 882 -19.79 -58.38 19.03
N GLY A 883 -20.00 -57.17 19.57
CA GLY A 883 -20.08 -56.92 21.01
C GLY A 883 -21.24 -57.62 21.74
N ARG A 884 -22.27 -58.11 21.02
CA ARG A 884 -23.42 -58.83 21.62
C ARG A 884 -23.28 -60.35 21.57
N LEU A 885 -22.50 -60.90 20.63
CA LEU A 885 -22.23 -62.34 20.54
C LEU A 885 -21.30 -62.84 21.67
N ARG A 886 -20.34 -62.02 22.12
CA ARG A 886 -19.42 -62.30 23.25
C ARG A 886 -20.07 -62.32 24.66
N ARG A 887 -21.38 -62.57 24.74
CA ARG A 887 -22.11 -62.86 26.00
C ARG A 887 -22.99 -64.12 25.94
N ARG A 888 -22.85 -64.94 24.89
CA ARG A 888 -23.48 -66.28 24.77
C ARG A 888 -22.58 -67.30 24.07
N LEU A 889 -21.31 -67.32 24.46
CA LEU A 889 -20.36 -68.44 24.38
C LEU A 889 -19.41 -68.31 25.59
#